data_AF-A0A8H7FTA9-F1
#
_entry.id   AF-A0A8H7FTA9-F1
#
_cell.length_a   1.000
_cell.length_b   1.000
_cell.length_c   1.000
_cell.angle_alpha   90.00
_cell.angle_beta   90.00
_cell.angle_gamma   90.00
#
_symmetry.space_group_name_H-M   'P 1'
#
loop_
_entity.id
_entity.type
_entity.pdbx_description
1 polymer ?
#
loop_
_entity_poly.entity_id
_entity_poly.type
_entity_poly.pdbx_seq_one_letter_code
_entity_poly.pdbx_strand_id
1 'polypeptide(L)'
;MQSSERFCAADADIVFLSSDSILFRVHSSNLTCGSEGFAPPTGTSSLSKHDIVQLTETSMTLELLFQFMYPQRPPDLSALEFKSFMGVAEAAEKYQVYSAMQICAMQMESCYQDHPFEVMTYAIKHGYKRLMDVSERRALGLSPPEALGLFSTDWYIAWWVDVLHFALTYKKVETMPNHWDHAWRIAEILRLLGEGPASLCDLDRVFQPMDWGLGGCDECKLQTWQSDVYLDCWCHFDSTMADVYDILIITDATTSMGEYLNALKTSIPEILGLAQLSGVFRRLGVLAYRDYTEPENERIVWSGWNPDDILGFVNRLEPDGGGDFPEAAKTALIRGLQAVDKDARTLILWYTDAPPHHCSVNSYENDLKEAAAFPAGATDWVKLCRIAAKRHCTVFSFTPKSLASQFSCFYTLLSELTGGISISTSILSSSLISRLTLDIILQWMGQAPAIEGSLITSGATLCRYESSPLTIASKLSNELEGSRGYLPASLKDSSLTCMIRICETPLESSNIPNGLSFSASSMNNLAKRFATPSEEAFRTRAYASLSVIIDSNVASLTYNPIFGHLWRAVCKDTNNVAEKNKLINSFSVAVCKIADPEVKRNLALWLEESFDATEEIQKIVGCAPAGGPQIYLDLDSGVDLTRTELLEVSRSCYSGILKKLASIFTHLKLLEPESKIQLAPGHLTIPLTLSPVQLFRILPHLVVPGTMYATRAASLTAILALSTGVLFLRGPAEALLTPIKGTWLNLDVPENISWDCAKLLLSAPKGMILNSEERRVFIAMRRYKNVEMNMEADIKIRLGWTPKKRRNVGDRRERCQRCHVRRSVTIMSGEHKGVCGCCIYAISVKKDPLAWTLEKNFTNEDELLGRVFHEDMSRTLCEDRIVTTKALVAENGLDWLGLKPLQGVLEGKSAFKLMSMHGASAFGSSPNASGKEKAAFALRYHGKTLHNSQGVLSQVEGRAEDGLVDLGTCSLCYDDVRRDKLIKACGRTGCQQTVDEKCLQEWYGKSAPGQLLSPTQLCCPFCRRLPAVKILSRFNRLAVTLCGLQTALTDTHFFYGWCTDCGYAKRAYERACCGEDRVGELHDWKCVECADAHDALIRRVDRELNPLRTPRQKAKHKDEELVDATYKRCPRCSVPIEKIYGCNHITCICGQHFCYVCGIGTSRSQIYGHIQSKHGGIYDVGPDDELAT
;
A
#
# COMPACT_ATOMS: atom_id res chain seq x y z
N MET A 1 -40.34 29.56 25.47
CA MET A 1 -39.10 28.89 25.03
C MET A 1 -38.23 29.95 24.40
N GLN A 2 -37.03 30.19 24.93
CA GLN A 2 -36.02 31.04 24.30
C GLN A 2 -35.41 30.28 23.12
N SER A 3 -35.12 30.96 22.02
CA SER A 3 -34.37 30.40 20.90
C SER A 3 -32.92 30.86 20.97
N SER A 4 -31.99 30.02 20.55
CA SER A 4 -30.57 30.36 20.48
C SER A 4 -30.36 31.61 19.63
N GLU A 5 -29.58 32.58 20.11
CA GLU A 5 -29.29 33.81 19.36
C GLU A 5 -28.48 33.53 18.09
N ARG A 6 -27.65 32.47 18.12
CA ARG A 6 -26.70 32.13 17.04
C ARG A 6 -27.28 31.12 16.04
N PHE A 7 -28.11 30.18 16.51
CA PHE A 7 -28.72 29.13 15.68
C PHE A 7 -30.25 29.22 15.69
N CYS A 8 -30.78 30.28 15.08
CA CYS A 8 -32.21 30.52 14.92
C CYS A 8 -32.56 31.01 13.49
N ALA A 9 -32.07 30.31 12.47
CA ALA A 9 -32.35 30.65 11.09
C ALA A 9 -33.83 30.36 10.72
N ALA A 10 -34.43 31.20 9.87
CA ALA A 10 -35.83 31.08 9.48
C ALA A 10 -36.08 29.96 8.44
N ASP A 11 -35.04 29.58 7.71
CA ASP A 11 -35.01 28.53 6.68
C ASP A 11 -34.54 27.15 7.20
N ALA A 12 -34.24 27.05 8.49
CA ALA A 12 -33.90 25.79 9.14
C ALA A 12 -35.02 24.75 9.02
N ASP A 13 -34.63 23.50 8.77
CA ASP A 13 -35.52 22.36 8.52
C ASP A 13 -35.62 21.38 9.71
N ILE A 14 -34.79 21.55 10.76
CA ILE A 14 -34.85 20.79 12.01
C ILE A 14 -34.81 21.73 13.23
N VAL A 15 -35.58 21.37 14.27
CA VAL A 15 -35.60 22.09 15.55
C VAL A 15 -35.22 21.15 16.70
N PHE A 16 -34.14 21.46 17.42
CA PHE A 16 -33.75 20.78 18.65
C PHE A 16 -34.13 21.59 19.89
N LEU A 17 -34.43 20.90 20.99
CA LEU A 17 -34.65 21.47 22.31
C LEU A 17 -33.58 20.94 23.26
N SER A 18 -32.78 21.82 23.86
CA SER A 18 -31.78 21.47 24.86
C SER A 18 -32.42 21.10 26.21
N SER A 19 -31.64 20.49 27.11
CA SER A 19 -32.12 20.11 28.44
C SER A 19 -32.48 21.31 29.34
N ASP A 20 -31.88 22.48 29.09
CA ASP A 20 -32.19 23.77 29.73
C ASP A 20 -33.24 24.59 28.96
N SER A 21 -34.03 23.94 28.09
CA SER A 21 -35.22 24.49 27.42
C SER A 21 -34.95 25.62 26.39
N ILE A 22 -33.81 25.59 25.72
CA ILE A 22 -33.46 26.49 24.60
C ILE A 22 -33.67 25.78 23.27
N LEU A 23 -34.31 26.47 22.32
CA LEU A 23 -34.59 25.97 20.98
C LEU A 23 -33.47 26.32 19.99
N PHE A 24 -32.97 25.32 19.27
CA PHE A 24 -31.99 25.45 18.19
C PHE A 24 -32.64 25.12 16.86
N ARG A 25 -32.63 26.06 15.92
CA ARG A 25 -33.12 25.86 14.54
C ARG A 25 -31.93 25.72 13.60
N VAL A 26 -31.69 24.51 13.12
CA VAL A 26 -30.47 24.12 12.39
C VAL A 26 -30.79 23.39 11.08
N HIS A 27 -29.82 23.36 10.17
CA HIS A 27 -29.95 22.75 8.84
C HIS A 27 -29.49 21.29 8.83
N SER A 28 -30.40 20.38 8.49
CA SER A 28 -30.13 18.94 8.41
C SER A 28 -28.95 18.60 7.50
N SER A 29 -28.78 19.33 6.40
CA SER A 29 -27.68 19.15 5.44
C SER A 29 -26.31 19.33 6.08
N ASN A 30 -26.16 20.30 6.99
CA ASN A 30 -24.89 20.57 7.66
C ASN A 30 -24.58 19.51 8.71
N LEU A 31 -25.62 19.06 9.43
CA LEU A 31 -25.50 17.98 10.41
C LEU A 31 -25.07 16.67 9.75
N THR A 32 -25.72 16.28 8.64
CA THR A 32 -25.37 15.04 7.91
C THR A 32 -23.97 15.07 7.29
N CYS A 33 -23.39 16.25 7.07
CA CYS A 33 -22.04 16.39 6.53
C CYS A 33 -20.96 16.32 7.63
N GLY A 34 -21.30 16.67 8.87
CA GLY A 34 -20.36 16.79 10.00
C GLY A 34 -20.52 15.76 11.11
N SER A 35 -21.59 14.94 11.08
CA SER A 35 -21.95 13.99 12.12
C SER A 35 -22.77 12.82 11.57
N GLU A 36 -22.52 11.62 12.09
CA GLU A 36 -23.37 10.44 11.86
C GLU A 36 -24.50 10.31 12.91
N GLY A 37 -24.28 10.79 14.14
CA GLY A 37 -25.23 10.66 15.24
C GLY A 37 -26.46 11.56 15.16
N PHE A 38 -26.45 12.60 14.33
CA PHE A 38 -27.63 13.46 14.07
C PHE A 38 -28.45 13.02 12.85
N ALA A 39 -28.06 11.94 12.16
CA ALA A 39 -28.84 11.39 11.05
C ALA A 39 -30.00 10.51 11.56
N PRO A 40 -31.22 10.59 10.98
CA PRO A 40 -32.31 9.72 11.37
C PRO A 40 -32.03 8.25 10.95
N PRO A 41 -32.36 7.25 11.78
CA PRO A 41 -32.12 5.84 11.47
C PRO A 41 -32.92 5.39 10.24
N THR A 42 -32.28 4.52 9.44
CA THR A 42 -32.79 3.99 8.18
C THR A 42 -34.18 3.39 8.34
N GLY A 43 -35.22 4.06 7.83
CA GLY A 43 -36.61 3.57 7.82
C GLY A 43 -37.66 4.49 8.45
N THR A 44 -37.29 5.65 9.03
CA THR A 44 -38.27 6.61 9.58
C THR A 44 -38.56 7.76 8.62
N SER A 45 -39.41 7.48 7.62
CA SER A 45 -39.93 8.48 6.68
C SER A 45 -41.11 9.26 7.27
N SER A 46 -40.90 10.08 8.31
CA SER A 46 -41.87 11.12 8.74
C SER A 46 -41.38 11.87 9.98
N LEU A 47 -40.53 12.88 9.79
CA LEU A 47 -40.55 14.04 10.70
C LEU A 47 -41.24 15.16 9.93
N SER A 48 -42.38 15.60 10.45
CA SER A 48 -43.07 16.76 9.91
C SER A 48 -42.17 17.98 10.10
N LYS A 49 -42.29 19.01 9.25
CA LYS A 49 -41.46 20.24 9.31
C LYS A 49 -41.48 20.97 10.66
N HIS A 50 -42.24 20.51 11.65
CA HIS A 50 -42.48 21.17 12.94
C HIS A 50 -42.22 20.27 14.17
N ASP A 51 -41.65 19.08 14.00
CA ASP A 51 -41.33 18.22 15.15
C ASP A 51 -40.07 18.69 15.89
N ILE A 52 -40.22 18.94 17.19
CA ILE A 52 -39.12 19.39 18.07
C ILE A 52 -38.45 18.15 18.69
N VAL A 53 -37.16 17.98 18.44
CA VAL A 53 -36.38 16.84 18.97
C VAL A 53 -35.67 17.26 20.26
N GLN A 54 -35.99 16.61 21.38
CA GLN A 54 -35.39 16.92 22.68
C GLN A 54 -34.05 16.20 22.87
N LEU A 55 -33.02 16.96 23.24
CA LEU A 55 -31.66 16.47 23.52
C LEU A 55 -31.36 16.57 25.03
N THR A 56 -30.42 15.75 25.49
CA THR A 56 -30.05 15.63 26.91
C THR A 56 -29.01 16.68 27.35
N GLU A 57 -28.35 17.30 26.39
CA GLU A 57 -27.23 18.20 26.52
C GLU A 57 -27.70 19.63 26.79
N THR A 58 -26.88 20.39 27.51
CA THR A 58 -27.16 21.80 27.80
C THR A 58 -27.05 22.66 26.54
N SER A 59 -27.69 23.82 26.53
CA SER A 59 -27.60 24.77 25.43
C SER A 59 -26.16 25.14 25.08
N MET A 60 -25.31 25.36 26.08
CA MET A 60 -23.89 25.68 25.90
C MET A 60 -23.13 24.58 25.16
N THR A 61 -23.34 23.31 25.56
CA THR A 61 -22.72 22.15 24.91
C THR A 61 -23.13 22.04 23.45
N LEU A 62 -24.43 22.17 23.17
CA LEU A 62 -24.98 22.08 21.82
C LEU A 62 -24.55 23.25 20.94
N GLU A 63 -24.45 24.46 21.49
CA GLU A 63 -23.99 25.64 20.76
C GLU A 63 -22.52 25.53 20.33
N LEU A 64 -21.67 24.96 21.19
CA LEU A 64 -20.27 24.66 20.83
C LEU A 64 -20.20 23.54 19.78
N LEU A 65 -21.00 22.48 19.94
CA LEU A 65 -21.01 21.34 19.04
C LEU A 65 -21.51 21.71 17.63
N PHE A 66 -22.58 22.51 17.53
CA PHE A 66 -23.10 23.01 16.25
C PHE A 66 -22.10 23.93 15.55
N GLN A 67 -21.21 24.61 16.29
CA GLN A 67 -20.20 25.44 15.65
C GLN A 67 -19.22 24.65 14.79
N PHE A 68 -18.86 23.43 15.20
CA PHE A 68 -17.97 22.53 14.46
C PHE A 68 -18.58 21.96 13.16
N MET A 69 -19.91 22.02 13.00
CA MET A 69 -20.62 21.45 11.85
C MET A 69 -21.06 22.50 10.82
N TYR A 70 -20.90 23.79 11.13
CA TYR A 70 -21.16 24.88 10.19
C TYR A 70 -19.85 25.39 9.58
N PRO A 71 -19.87 25.94 8.36
CA PRO A 71 -18.67 26.43 7.66
C PRO A 71 -18.17 27.74 8.30
N GLN A 72 -17.56 27.62 9.47
CA GLN A 72 -16.98 28.70 10.26
C GLN A 72 -15.72 28.23 10.98
N ARG A 73 -15.03 29.15 11.67
CA ARG A 73 -13.84 28.81 12.45
C ARG A 73 -14.25 27.98 13.68
N PRO A 74 -13.56 26.86 13.99
CA PRO A 74 -13.84 26.07 15.19
C PRO A 74 -13.73 26.93 16.46
N PRO A 75 -14.59 26.69 17.48
CA PRO A 75 -14.49 27.38 18.75
C PRO A 75 -13.23 26.95 19.50
N ASP A 76 -12.64 27.88 20.25
CA ASP A 76 -11.52 27.59 21.15
C ASP A 76 -12.03 26.92 22.43
N LEU A 77 -11.57 25.69 22.69
CA LEU A 77 -11.96 24.89 23.86
C LEU A 77 -11.01 25.06 25.04
N SER A 78 -9.86 25.73 24.85
CA SER A 78 -8.81 25.85 25.88
C SER A 78 -9.21 26.74 27.05
N ALA A 79 -10.13 27.68 26.84
CA ALA A 79 -10.61 28.61 27.85
C ALA A 79 -11.82 28.11 28.67
N LEU A 80 -12.28 26.87 28.44
CA LEU A 80 -13.45 26.31 29.11
C LEU A 80 -13.06 25.65 30.45
N GLU A 81 -13.96 25.73 31.44
CA GLU A 81 -13.83 24.94 32.67
C GLU A 81 -13.91 23.44 32.35
N PHE A 82 -13.06 22.63 32.99
CA PHE A 82 -12.90 21.20 32.68
C PHE A 82 -14.23 20.43 32.68
N LYS A 83 -15.13 20.73 33.63
CA LYS A 83 -16.46 20.10 33.72
C LYS A 83 -17.33 20.40 32.49
N SER A 84 -17.28 21.62 31.98
CA SER A 84 -18.01 22.02 30.78
C SER A 84 -17.39 21.41 29.51
N PHE A 85 -16.06 21.36 29.47
CA PHE A 85 -15.30 20.71 28.39
C PHE A 85 -15.58 19.21 28.31
N MET A 86 -15.57 18.49 29.44
CA MET A 86 -15.96 17.07 29.52
C MET A 86 -17.35 16.82 28.93
N GLY A 87 -18.31 17.71 29.19
CA GLY A 87 -19.65 17.64 28.60
C GLY A 87 -19.66 17.77 27.07
N VAL A 88 -18.78 18.62 26.51
CA VAL A 88 -18.61 18.76 25.05
C VAL A 88 -17.91 17.55 24.45
N ALA A 89 -16.87 17.03 25.11
CA ALA A 89 -16.15 15.84 24.66
C ALA A 89 -17.08 14.62 24.62
N GLU A 90 -17.85 14.37 25.69
CA GLU A 90 -18.84 13.28 25.72
C GLU A 90 -19.94 13.43 24.67
N ALA A 91 -20.41 14.67 24.42
CA ALA A 91 -21.39 14.93 23.36
C ALA A 91 -20.79 14.72 21.95
N ALA A 92 -19.53 15.10 21.74
CA ALA A 92 -18.84 14.90 20.46
C ALA A 92 -18.70 13.42 20.12
N GLU A 93 -18.36 12.57 21.10
CA GLU A 93 -18.32 11.11 20.95
C GLU A 93 -19.71 10.53 20.70
N LYS A 94 -20.69 10.93 21.53
CA LYS A 94 -22.08 10.43 21.43
C LYS A 94 -22.71 10.70 20.08
N TYR A 95 -22.51 11.90 19.53
CA TYR A 95 -23.05 12.30 18.23
C TYR A 95 -22.08 12.07 17.07
N GLN A 96 -20.90 11.51 17.33
CA GLN A 96 -19.86 11.24 16.32
C GLN A 96 -19.56 12.47 15.45
N VAL A 97 -19.31 13.61 16.11
CA VAL A 97 -18.90 14.85 15.43
C VAL A 97 -17.39 14.79 15.20
N TYR A 98 -16.97 14.18 14.09
CA TYR A 98 -15.57 13.83 13.83
C TYR A 98 -14.58 15.00 13.95
N SER A 99 -14.99 16.21 13.53
CA SER A 99 -14.17 17.41 13.66
C SER A 99 -13.94 17.83 15.12
N ALA A 100 -14.94 17.63 16.00
CA ALA A 100 -14.85 17.95 17.42
C ALA A 100 -14.12 16.85 18.21
N MET A 101 -14.32 15.57 17.89
CA MET A 101 -13.68 14.43 18.58
C MET A 101 -12.16 14.55 18.62
N GLN A 102 -11.52 14.84 17.47
CA GLN A 102 -10.07 14.95 17.39
C GLN A 102 -9.54 16.14 18.22
N ILE A 103 -10.25 17.26 18.21
CA ILE A 103 -9.88 18.46 18.96
C ILE A 103 -10.08 18.25 20.47
N CYS A 104 -11.15 17.55 20.87
CA CYS A 104 -11.37 17.16 22.27
C CYS A 104 -10.31 16.18 22.76
N ALA A 105 -9.92 15.18 21.96
CA ALA A 105 -8.85 14.25 22.33
C ALA A 105 -7.50 14.96 22.54
N MET A 106 -7.13 15.90 21.67
CA MET A 106 -5.92 16.72 21.84
C MET A 106 -5.98 17.57 23.12
N GLN A 107 -7.14 18.16 23.44
CA GLN A 107 -7.31 18.95 24.65
C GLN A 107 -7.28 18.05 25.91
N MET A 108 -7.79 16.82 25.88
CA MET A 108 -7.66 15.84 26.97
C MET A 108 -6.19 15.49 27.26
N GLU A 109 -5.32 15.45 26.24
CA GLU A 109 -3.87 15.25 26.41
C GLU A 109 -3.20 16.44 27.13
N SER A 110 -3.81 17.63 27.12
CA SER A 110 -3.30 18.76 27.92
C SER A 110 -3.80 18.74 29.37
N CYS A 111 -4.91 18.06 29.65
CA CYS A 111 -5.57 18.07 30.96
C CYS A 111 -5.25 16.85 31.85
N TYR A 112 -4.63 15.78 31.33
CA TYR A 112 -4.37 14.54 32.12
C TYR A 112 -3.45 14.76 33.33
N GLN A 113 -2.64 15.81 33.33
CA GLN A 113 -1.74 16.12 34.44
C GLN A 113 -2.53 16.59 35.67
N ASP A 114 -3.59 17.37 35.44
CA ASP A 114 -4.42 17.98 36.48
C ASP A 114 -5.66 17.13 36.82
N HIS A 115 -6.18 16.38 35.85
CA HIS A 115 -7.39 15.54 35.97
C HIS A 115 -7.15 14.10 35.46
N PRO A 116 -6.22 13.34 36.07
CA PRO A 116 -5.79 12.03 35.55
C PRO A 116 -6.92 10.99 35.54
N PHE A 117 -7.81 10.98 36.54
CA PHE A 117 -8.86 9.96 36.66
C PHE A 117 -10.01 10.17 35.67
N GLU A 118 -10.45 11.42 35.48
CA GLU A 118 -11.51 11.75 34.54
C GLU A 118 -11.07 11.52 33.09
N VAL A 119 -9.81 11.87 32.79
CA VAL A 119 -9.21 11.61 31.47
C VAL A 119 -9.03 10.11 31.24
N MET A 120 -8.58 9.35 32.25
CA MET A 120 -8.49 7.89 32.17
C MET A 120 -9.85 7.26 31.92
N THR A 121 -10.89 7.71 32.61
CA THR A 121 -12.26 7.21 32.45
C THR A 121 -12.79 7.49 31.04
N TYR A 122 -12.60 8.71 30.53
CA TYR A 122 -12.96 9.06 29.15
C TYR A 122 -12.21 8.18 28.14
N ALA A 123 -10.89 7.99 28.35
CA ALA A 123 -10.05 7.19 27.46
C ALA A 123 -10.44 5.71 27.44
N ILE A 124 -10.79 5.13 28.58
CA ILE A 124 -11.31 3.76 28.70
C ILE A 124 -12.65 3.64 27.98
N LYS A 125 -13.56 4.58 28.21
CA LYS A 125 -14.92 4.54 27.67
C LYS A 125 -14.95 4.60 26.15
N HIS A 126 -14.10 5.42 25.53
CA HIS A 126 -14.11 5.67 24.08
C HIS A 126 -12.93 5.03 23.33
N GLY A 127 -12.07 4.27 24.03
CA GLY A 127 -11.03 3.44 23.40
C GLY A 127 -9.74 4.16 23.03
N TYR A 128 -9.40 5.27 23.70
CA TYR A 128 -8.16 6.02 23.46
C TYR A 128 -6.98 5.44 24.25
N LYS A 129 -6.42 4.34 23.75
CA LYS A 129 -5.32 3.59 24.42
C LYS A 129 -4.13 4.47 24.82
N ARG A 130 -3.69 5.40 23.96
CA ARG A 130 -2.58 6.31 24.28
C ARG A 130 -2.87 7.23 25.46
N LEU A 131 -4.08 7.80 25.53
CA LEU A 131 -4.51 8.65 26.65
C LEU A 131 -4.68 7.82 27.94
N MET A 132 -5.13 6.57 27.81
CA MET A 132 -5.23 5.62 28.92
C MET A 132 -3.87 5.33 29.53
N ASP A 133 -2.88 4.92 28.72
CA ASP A 133 -1.54 4.56 29.20
C ASP A 133 -0.83 5.74 29.90
N VAL A 134 -1.05 6.98 29.41
CA VAL A 134 -0.42 8.19 29.96
C VAL A 134 -1.12 8.65 31.24
N SER A 135 -2.45 8.53 31.32
CA SER A 135 -3.23 8.88 32.53
C SER A 135 -3.09 7.83 33.64
N GLU A 136 -2.98 6.55 33.31
CA GLU A 136 -2.76 5.44 34.23
C GLU A 136 -1.48 5.63 35.06
N ARG A 137 -0.35 5.95 34.40
CA ARG A 137 0.94 6.19 35.07
C ARG A 137 0.86 7.30 36.12
N ARG A 138 -0.03 8.28 35.93
CA ARG A 138 -0.22 9.40 36.85
C ARG A 138 -1.22 9.05 37.95
N ALA A 139 -2.27 8.30 37.63
CA ALA A 139 -3.26 7.80 38.59
C ALA A 139 -2.64 6.85 39.63
N LEU A 140 -1.63 6.06 39.25
CA LEU A 140 -0.86 5.17 40.13
C LEU A 140 -0.07 5.91 41.25
N GLY A 141 0.07 7.23 41.18
CA GLY A 141 0.80 8.04 42.17
C GLY A 141 -0.02 8.59 43.34
N LEU A 142 -1.32 8.27 43.44
CA LEU A 142 -2.25 8.84 44.43
C LEU A 142 -2.81 7.77 45.39
N SER A 143 -3.33 8.18 46.55
CA SER A 143 -3.54 7.29 47.70
C SER A 143 -4.72 6.30 47.52
N PRO A 144 -4.61 5.03 48.00
CA PRO A 144 -5.68 4.03 47.90
C PRO A 144 -7.07 4.42 48.44
N PRO A 145 -7.20 5.23 49.52
CA PRO A 145 -8.51 5.70 50.00
C PRO A 145 -9.24 6.61 49.01
N GLU A 146 -8.50 7.40 48.22
CA GLU A 146 -9.07 8.29 47.19
C GLU A 146 -9.54 7.50 45.97
N ALA A 147 -8.81 6.42 45.61
CA ALA A 147 -9.19 5.51 44.53
C ALA A 147 -10.49 4.73 44.84
N LEU A 148 -10.66 4.28 46.09
CA LEU A 148 -11.82 3.49 46.53
C LEU A 148 -13.16 4.26 46.48
N GLY A 149 -13.13 5.59 46.50
CA GLY A 149 -14.32 6.44 46.36
C GLY A 149 -14.84 6.58 44.92
N LEU A 150 -14.03 6.21 43.91
CA LEU A 150 -14.29 6.46 42.49
C LEU A 150 -14.55 5.18 41.68
N PHE A 151 -14.09 4.02 42.15
CA PHE A 151 -14.32 2.72 41.50
C PHE A 151 -15.49 1.95 42.13
N SER A 152 -16.14 1.09 41.34
CA SER A 152 -17.03 0.07 41.93
C SER A 152 -16.21 -1.03 42.60
N THR A 153 -16.74 -1.57 43.69
CA THR A 153 -16.07 -2.56 44.55
C THR A 153 -15.55 -3.78 43.77
N ASP A 154 -16.26 -4.19 42.72
CA ASP A 154 -15.90 -5.33 41.88
C ASP A 154 -14.59 -5.11 41.10
N TRP A 155 -14.36 -3.89 40.61
CA TRP A 155 -13.15 -3.56 39.84
C TRP A 155 -11.93 -3.39 40.72
N TYR A 156 -12.10 -2.88 41.94
CA TYR A 156 -11.02 -2.77 42.91
C TYR A 156 -10.55 -4.16 43.40
N ILE A 157 -11.50 -5.09 43.59
CA ILE A 157 -11.18 -6.48 43.96
C ILE A 157 -10.46 -7.21 42.82
N ALA A 158 -10.91 -7.05 41.57
CA ALA A 158 -10.23 -7.65 40.41
C ALA A 158 -8.79 -7.14 40.28
N TRP A 159 -8.60 -5.82 40.40
CA TRP A 159 -7.28 -5.19 40.40
C TRP A 159 -6.36 -5.72 41.50
N TRP A 160 -6.89 -5.98 42.71
CA TRP A 160 -6.08 -6.40 43.85
C TRP A 160 -5.81 -7.91 43.93
N VAL A 161 -6.72 -8.74 43.41
CA VAL A 161 -6.52 -10.18 43.26
C VAL A 161 -5.37 -10.50 42.30
N ASP A 162 -5.20 -9.71 41.24
CA ASP A 162 -4.09 -9.88 40.29
C ASP A 162 -2.73 -9.59 40.94
N VAL A 163 -2.64 -8.58 41.82
CA VAL A 163 -1.40 -8.27 42.54
C VAL A 163 -1.10 -9.31 43.63
N LEU A 164 -2.13 -9.86 44.29
CA LEU A 164 -1.97 -10.94 45.27
C LEU A 164 -1.59 -12.29 44.64
N HIS A 165 -2.12 -12.60 43.45
CA HIS A 165 -1.68 -13.76 42.66
C HIS A 165 -0.21 -13.62 42.25
N PHE A 166 0.21 -12.42 41.85
CA PHE A 166 1.59 -12.12 41.51
C PHE A 166 2.54 -12.32 42.72
N ALA A 167 2.16 -11.85 43.91
CA ALA A 167 2.96 -12.02 45.13
C ALA A 167 3.07 -13.48 45.62
N LEU A 168 2.00 -14.28 45.50
CA LEU A 168 1.98 -15.68 45.96
C LEU A 168 2.73 -16.65 45.04
N THR A 169 2.95 -16.29 43.77
CA THR A 169 3.64 -17.17 42.79
C THR A 169 5.17 -17.10 42.92
N TYR A 170 5.70 -16.21 43.76
CA TYR A 170 7.14 -15.90 43.91
C TYR A 170 7.95 -16.88 44.80
N LYS A 171 7.64 -18.19 44.85
CA LYS A 171 8.40 -19.14 45.69
C LYS A 171 9.02 -20.32 44.94
N LYS A 172 10.21 -20.08 44.40
CA LYS A 172 11.35 -21.02 44.40
C LYS A 172 12.62 -20.26 44.80
N VAL A 173 12.69 -19.87 46.07
CA VAL A 173 13.97 -19.56 46.72
C VAL A 173 14.55 -20.90 47.17
N GLU A 174 15.75 -21.22 46.69
CA GLU A 174 16.57 -22.31 47.17
C GLU A 174 16.72 -22.23 48.69
N THR A 175 16.17 -23.20 49.40
CA THR A 175 16.51 -23.44 50.79
C THR A 175 17.96 -23.91 50.85
N MET A 176 18.89 -23.02 51.21
CA MET A 176 20.08 -23.46 51.93
C MET A 176 19.70 -23.91 53.36
N PRO A 177 20.40 -24.89 53.97
CA PRO A 177 19.76 -25.80 54.91
C PRO A 177 19.59 -25.35 56.38
N ASN A 178 19.83 -24.10 56.77
CA ASN A 178 20.18 -23.81 58.18
C ASN A 178 19.43 -22.68 58.92
N HIS A 179 18.14 -22.39 58.66
CA HIS A 179 17.35 -21.58 59.62
C HIS A 179 15.87 -22.02 59.70
N TRP A 180 15.45 -22.51 60.86
CA TRP A 180 14.08 -23.01 61.11
C TRP A 180 13.03 -21.90 61.33
N ASP A 181 13.44 -20.65 61.56
CA ASP A 181 12.53 -19.54 61.91
C ASP A 181 11.67 -19.02 60.73
N HIS A 182 12.10 -19.20 59.48
CA HIS A 182 11.41 -18.61 58.31
C HIS A 182 10.10 -19.33 57.93
N ALA A 183 10.00 -20.63 58.21
CA ALA A 183 8.81 -21.41 57.87
C ALA A 183 7.61 -21.02 58.75
N TRP A 184 7.87 -20.68 60.02
CA TRP A 184 6.83 -20.35 60.99
C TRP A 184 6.27 -18.93 60.81
N ARG A 185 7.12 -17.95 60.46
CA ARG A 185 6.67 -16.59 60.12
C ARG A 185 5.68 -16.55 58.95
N ILE A 186 5.96 -17.32 57.91
CA ILE A 186 5.10 -17.38 56.72
C ILE A 186 3.77 -18.06 57.04
N ALA A 187 3.78 -19.07 57.91
CA ALA A 187 2.55 -19.71 58.39
C ALA A 187 1.66 -18.74 59.18
N GLU A 188 2.23 -17.87 60.01
CA GLU A 188 1.46 -16.89 60.81
C GLU A 188 0.91 -15.73 59.97
N ILE A 189 1.67 -15.22 58.98
CA ILE A 189 1.19 -14.22 58.02
C ILE A 189 0.02 -14.79 57.18
N LEU A 190 0.15 -16.05 56.72
CA LEU A 190 -0.92 -16.75 56.01
C LEU A 190 -2.14 -17.03 56.90
N ARG A 191 -1.92 -17.27 58.20
CA ARG A 191 -3.01 -17.44 59.19
C ARG A 191 -3.79 -16.14 59.39
N LEU A 192 -3.09 -15.00 59.53
CA LEU A 192 -3.71 -13.68 59.71
C LEU A 192 -4.42 -13.19 58.45
N LEU A 193 -3.85 -13.43 57.26
CA LEU A 193 -4.52 -13.15 55.98
C LEU A 193 -5.74 -14.07 55.73
N GLY A 194 -5.75 -15.25 56.34
CA GLY A 194 -6.88 -16.19 56.34
C GLY A 194 -8.09 -15.76 57.17
N GLU A 195 -7.99 -14.70 57.99
CA GLU A 195 -9.11 -14.18 58.79
C GLU A 195 -10.08 -13.29 57.98
N GLY A 196 -9.75 -12.96 56.72
CA GLY A 196 -10.62 -12.27 55.76
C GLY A 196 -10.22 -10.83 55.42
N PRO A 197 -10.96 -10.13 54.54
CA PRO A 197 -10.54 -8.84 53.95
C PRO A 197 -10.39 -7.69 54.95
N ALA A 198 -11.04 -7.77 56.11
CA ALA A 198 -10.95 -6.75 57.16
C ALA A 198 -9.55 -6.63 57.78
N SER A 199 -8.72 -7.68 57.67
CA SER A 199 -7.34 -7.73 58.16
C SER A 199 -6.41 -6.78 57.40
N LEU A 200 -6.81 -6.31 56.22
CA LEU A 200 -6.04 -5.43 55.34
C LEU A 200 -6.17 -3.94 55.70
N CYS A 201 -7.04 -3.60 56.66
CA CYS A 201 -7.20 -2.24 57.14
C CYS A 201 -6.16 -1.84 58.21
N ASP A 202 -5.38 -2.79 58.71
CA ASP A 202 -4.36 -2.58 59.76
C ASP A 202 -3.09 -3.39 59.46
N LEU A 203 -2.34 -2.93 58.45
CA LEU A 203 -1.16 -3.61 57.90
C LEU A 203 0.01 -3.66 58.89
N ASP A 204 0.08 -2.76 59.86
CA ASP A 204 1.13 -2.76 60.89
C ASP A 204 1.02 -3.99 61.80
N ARG A 205 -0.20 -4.48 62.04
CA ARG A 205 -0.44 -5.71 62.80
C ARG A 205 -0.01 -6.97 62.05
N VAL A 206 -0.08 -6.97 60.72
CA VAL A 206 0.30 -8.12 59.88
C VAL A 206 1.82 -8.28 59.80
N PHE A 207 2.56 -7.17 59.88
CA PHE A 207 4.02 -7.14 59.66
C PHE A 207 4.85 -6.65 60.86
N GLN A 208 4.27 -6.54 62.05
CA GLN A 208 5.00 -6.10 63.25
C GLN A 208 6.14 -7.09 63.63
N PRO A 209 7.31 -6.59 64.07
CA PRO A 209 8.39 -7.45 64.54
C PRO A 209 8.05 -8.02 65.92
N MET A 210 7.99 -9.35 66.06
CA MET A 210 7.96 -10.00 67.37
C MET A 210 9.36 -10.09 67.97
N ASP A 211 9.49 -9.74 69.25
CA ASP A 211 10.74 -9.73 69.99
C ASP A 211 10.92 -11.06 70.74
N TRP A 212 11.92 -11.87 70.34
CA TRP A 212 12.22 -13.17 70.95
C TRP A 212 13.62 -13.09 71.55
N GLY A 213 13.70 -13.17 72.88
CA GLY A 213 14.90 -12.93 73.69
C GLY A 213 16.06 -13.93 73.55
N LEU A 214 16.37 -14.41 72.35
CA LEU A 214 17.56 -15.20 72.04
C LEU A 214 18.21 -14.65 70.76
N GLY A 215 19.14 -13.70 70.95
CA GLY A 215 20.18 -13.28 70.00
C GLY A 215 19.79 -13.19 68.51
N GLY A 216 19.14 -12.09 68.12
CA GLY A 216 18.75 -11.83 66.72
C GLY A 216 19.93 -11.55 65.78
N CYS A 217 19.83 -12.07 64.55
CA CYS A 217 20.72 -11.76 63.43
C CYS A 217 20.50 -10.31 62.95
N ASP A 218 21.58 -9.53 62.82
CA ASP A 218 21.52 -8.13 62.37
C ASP A 218 21.10 -7.97 60.89
N GLU A 219 21.19 -9.03 60.07
CA GLU A 219 20.73 -9.02 58.67
C GLU A 219 19.21 -9.16 58.50
N CYS A 220 18.47 -9.50 59.57
CA CYS A 220 17.03 -9.78 59.48
C CYS A 220 16.14 -8.65 60.01
N LYS A 221 16.67 -7.44 60.17
CA LYS A 221 15.89 -6.25 60.51
C LYS A 221 15.26 -5.67 59.24
N LEU A 222 13.98 -5.96 59.02
CA LEU A 222 13.16 -5.30 57.99
C LEU A 222 13.01 -3.82 58.35
N GLN A 223 13.84 -2.96 57.78
CA GLN A 223 13.53 -1.53 57.70
C GLN A 223 12.51 -1.33 56.58
N THR A 224 11.26 -1.04 56.99
CA THR A 224 10.17 -0.48 56.18
C THR A 224 9.90 -1.15 54.83
N TRP A 225 8.94 -2.09 54.82
CA TRP A 225 8.44 -2.81 53.63
C TRP A 225 7.91 -1.93 52.47
N GLN A 226 7.80 -0.62 52.65
CA GLN A 226 7.30 0.32 51.64
C GLN A 226 8.34 0.67 50.55
N SER A 227 9.63 0.49 50.82
CA SER A 227 10.69 0.85 49.87
C SER A 227 10.95 -0.20 48.78
N ASP A 228 10.62 -1.48 49.01
CA ASP A 228 11.01 -2.59 48.11
C ASP A 228 9.95 -2.94 47.05
N VAL A 229 8.74 -2.37 47.13
CA VAL A 229 7.67 -2.63 46.14
C VAL A 229 7.92 -1.88 44.80
N TYR A 230 8.86 -0.92 44.78
CA TYR A 230 9.08 -0.06 43.62
C TYR A 230 10.12 -0.55 42.59
N LEU A 231 10.81 -1.67 42.81
CA LEU A 231 11.99 -2.03 42.00
C LEU A 231 11.95 -3.39 41.27
N ASP A 232 11.02 -4.32 41.56
CA ASP A 232 11.16 -5.72 41.10
C ASP A 232 10.04 -6.28 40.19
N CYS A 233 9.14 -5.46 39.65
CA CYS A 233 8.08 -5.93 38.73
C CYS A 233 8.53 -6.27 37.29
N TRP A 234 9.84 -6.30 36.96
CA TRP A 234 10.30 -6.40 35.56
C TRP A 234 11.18 -7.59 35.19
N CYS A 235 11.24 -8.62 36.03
CA CYS A 235 11.99 -9.82 35.73
C CYS A 235 11.14 -11.01 36.17
N HIS A 236 10.68 -11.86 35.24
CA HIS A 236 10.54 -13.33 35.37
C HIS A 236 9.53 -13.88 34.33
N PHE A 237 9.98 -13.99 33.08
CA PHE A 237 9.42 -14.92 32.11
C PHE A 237 10.59 -15.55 31.35
N ASP A 238 11.28 -16.53 31.95
CA ASP A 238 12.08 -17.47 31.16
C ASP A 238 12.48 -18.71 31.97
N SER A 239 11.98 -19.89 31.58
CA SER A 239 12.66 -21.16 31.84
C SER A 239 12.20 -22.26 30.89
N THR A 240 12.54 -22.13 29.61
CA THR A 240 12.99 -23.24 28.76
C THR A 240 14.10 -22.70 27.86
N MET A 241 15.33 -22.60 28.37
CA MET A 241 16.42 -21.95 27.64
C MET A 241 16.84 -22.78 26.42
N ALA A 242 16.28 -22.40 25.27
CA ALA A 242 17.09 -22.20 24.09
C ALA A 242 18.19 -21.16 24.41
N ASP A 243 19.35 -21.22 23.76
CA ASP A 243 20.37 -20.18 23.90
C ASP A 243 19.82 -18.85 23.35
N VAL A 244 19.17 -18.03 24.18
CA VAL A 244 18.61 -16.72 23.80
C VAL A 244 19.69 -15.65 23.90
N TYR A 245 19.79 -14.78 22.89
CA TYR A 245 20.78 -13.70 22.80
C TYR A 245 20.13 -12.32 22.84
N ASP A 246 20.86 -11.32 23.34
CA ASP A 246 20.54 -9.91 23.13
C ASP A 246 21.29 -9.40 21.88
N ILE A 247 20.73 -8.43 21.15
CA ILE A 247 21.40 -7.82 19.99
C ILE A 247 21.59 -6.31 20.22
N LEU A 248 22.86 -5.87 20.25
CA LEU A 248 23.25 -4.49 20.47
C LEU A 248 23.96 -3.95 19.22
N ILE A 249 23.41 -2.90 18.62
CA ILE A 249 24.05 -2.21 17.50
C ILE A 249 24.78 -1.00 18.07
N ILE A 250 26.09 -0.94 17.85
CA ILE A 250 26.92 0.22 18.18
C ILE A 250 27.35 0.85 16.87
N THR A 251 27.01 2.12 16.65
CA THR A 251 27.35 2.83 15.42
C THR A 251 28.01 4.15 15.75
N ASP A 252 29.05 4.44 15.00
CA ASP A 252 29.56 5.77 14.77
C ASP A 252 28.51 6.60 14.00
N ALA A 253 28.27 7.83 14.46
CA ALA A 253 27.26 8.75 13.93
C ALA A 253 27.86 10.10 13.51
N THR A 254 29.14 10.16 13.18
CA THR A 254 29.78 11.35 12.62
C THR A 254 29.46 11.55 11.14
N THR A 255 29.90 12.68 10.59
CA THR A 255 29.56 13.11 9.23
C THR A 255 29.96 12.09 8.15
N SER A 256 31.04 11.34 8.32
CA SER A 256 31.52 10.34 7.34
C SER A 256 30.68 9.06 7.31
N MET A 257 29.90 8.77 8.36
CA MET A 257 29.08 7.57 8.50
C MET A 257 27.70 7.64 7.83
N GLY A 258 27.42 8.69 7.05
CA GLY A 258 26.09 8.93 6.47
C GLY A 258 25.50 7.75 5.68
N GLU A 259 26.31 7.02 4.92
CA GLU A 259 25.84 5.84 4.16
C GLU A 259 25.49 4.64 5.07
N TYR A 260 26.25 4.44 6.15
CA TYR A 260 25.98 3.41 7.15
C TYR A 260 24.73 3.72 7.98
N LEU A 261 24.52 4.98 8.37
CA LEU A 261 23.29 5.39 9.07
C LEU A 261 22.05 5.20 8.18
N ASN A 262 22.15 5.50 6.88
CA ASN A 262 21.08 5.23 5.93
C ASN A 262 20.83 3.73 5.74
N ALA A 263 21.89 2.90 5.78
CA ALA A 263 21.75 1.45 5.77
C ALA A 263 21.02 0.95 7.02
N LEU A 264 21.37 1.44 8.21
CA LEU A 264 20.71 1.09 9.46
C LEU A 264 19.21 1.45 9.46
N LYS A 265 18.84 2.63 8.95
CA LYS A 265 17.43 3.01 8.77
C LYS A 265 16.64 1.99 7.93
N THR A 266 17.30 1.35 6.97
CA THR A 266 16.70 0.35 6.07
C THR A 266 16.68 -1.05 6.68
N SER A 267 17.73 -1.46 7.40
CA SER A 267 17.88 -2.83 7.92
C SER A 267 17.17 -3.08 9.26
N ILE A 268 16.96 -2.05 10.09
CA ILE A 268 16.35 -2.20 11.43
C ILE A 268 14.95 -2.83 11.40
N PRO A 269 14.01 -2.44 10.51
CA PRO A 269 12.71 -3.13 10.40
C PRO A 269 12.86 -4.64 10.16
N GLU A 270 13.85 -5.02 9.33
CA GLU A 270 14.12 -6.42 9.00
C GLU A 270 14.78 -7.15 10.17
N ILE A 271 15.75 -6.53 10.85
CA ILE A 271 16.39 -7.08 12.07
C ILE A 271 15.36 -7.24 13.19
N LEU A 272 14.46 -6.27 13.37
CA LEU A 272 13.37 -6.32 14.35
C LEU A 272 12.39 -7.45 14.04
N GLY A 273 12.00 -7.59 12.76
CA GLY A 273 11.17 -8.70 12.30
C GLY A 273 11.86 -10.05 12.52
N LEU A 274 13.15 -10.15 12.23
CA LEU A 274 13.95 -11.35 12.50
C LEU A 274 14.01 -11.67 14.00
N ALA A 275 14.27 -10.68 14.86
CA ALA A 275 14.30 -10.85 16.31
C ALA A 275 12.97 -11.36 16.85
N GLN A 276 11.86 -10.75 16.45
CA GLN A 276 10.52 -11.11 16.90
C GLN A 276 10.06 -12.50 16.43
N LEU A 277 10.45 -12.90 15.20
CA LEU A 277 9.95 -14.12 14.56
C LEU A 277 10.84 -15.34 14.77
N SER A 278 12.15 -15.14 14.92
CA SER A 278 13.11 -16.24 15.12
C SER A 278 13.06 -16.84 16.52
N GLY A 279 12.70 -16.04 17.52
CA GLY A 279 12.77 -16.44 18.93
C GLY A 279 14.19 -16.65 19.45
N VAL A 280 15.22 -16.26 18.67
CA VAL A 280 16.63 -16.34 19.05
C VAL A 280 17.06 -15.10 19.84
N PHE A 281 16.48 -13.94 19.53
CA PHE A 281 16.82 -12.68 20.15
C PHE A 281 15.75 -12.22 21.14
N ARG A 282 16.16 -11.88 22.37
CA ARG A 282 15.27 -11.38 23.44
C ARG A 282 14.95 -9.90 23.29
N ARG A 283 15.98 -9.09 23.02
CA ARG A 283 15.88 -7.63 22.95
C ARG A 283 16.91 -7.02 22.01
N LEU A 284 16.53 -5.90 21.40
CA LEU A 284 17.33 -5.10 20.46
C LEU A 284 17.56 -3.71 21.04
N GLY A 285 18.77 -3.19 20.90
CA GLY A 285 19.11 -1.82 21.24
C GLY A 285 20.13 -1.21 20.27
N VAL A 286 20.10 0.11 20.13
CA VAL A 286 20.98 0.90 19.25
C VAL A 286 21.66 1.99 20.07
N LEU A 287 22.99 1.99 20.04
CA LEU A 287 23.85 2.99 20.67
C LEU A 287 24.62 3.72 19.59
N ALA A 288 24.36 5.01 19.44
CA ALA A 288 25.11 5.88 18.54
C ALA A 288 26.12 6.70 19.34
N TYR A 289 27.36 6.80 18.85
CA TYR A 289 28.38 7.66 19.44
C TYR A 289 28.96 8.64 18.41
N ARG A 290 29.46 9.76 18.91
CA ARG A 290 30.19 10.77 18.15
C ARG A 290 31.50 11.09 18.87
N ASP A 291 31.93 12.34 18.83
CA ASP A 291 33.21 12.78 19.38
C ASP A 291 33.06 13.84 20.48
N TYR A 292 34.17 14.19 21.15
CA TYR A 292 34.27 15.12 22.27
C TYR A 292 34.14 16.60 21.87
N THR A 293 33.89 16.89 20.60
CA THR A 293 33.35 18.19 20.15
C THR A 293 31.90 18.38 20.59
N GLU A 294 31.15 17.29 20.71
CA GLU A 294 29.72 17.34 20.99
C GLU A 294 29.43 17.38 22.50
N PRO A 295 28.30 18.02 22.89
CA PRO A 295 27.86 18.03 24.27
C PRO A 295 27.54 16.60 24.74
N GLU A 296 27.64 16.35 26.05
CA GLU A 296 27.61 15.00 26.62
C GLU A 296 26.33 14.20 26.28
N ASN A 297 25.19 14.89 26.15
CA ASN A 297 23.89 14.33 25.78
C ASN A 297 23.78 13.93 24.29
N GLU A 298 24.62 14.48 23.42
CA GLU A 298 24.64 14.20 21.98
C GLU A 298 25.83 13.33 21.56
N ARG A 299 26.87 13.28 22.41
CA ARG A 299 28.05 12.42 22.24
C ARG A 299 27.71 10.94 22.28
N ILE A 300 26.81 10.53 23.19
CA ILE A 300 26.30 9.17 23.23
C ILE A 300 24.78 9.21 23.32
N VAL A 301 24.14 8.62 22.32
CA VAL A 301 22.69 8.48 22.25
C VAL A 301 22.34 7.00 22.35
N TRP A 302 21.56 6.63 23.35
CA TRP A 302 21.17 5.25 23.63
C TRP A 302 19.67 5.07 23.50
N SER A 303 19.23 4.09 22.71
CA SER A 303 17.81 3.83 22.49
C SER A 303 17.11 3.19 23.69
N GLY A 304 17.86 2.59 24.62
CA GLY A 304 17.29 1.59 25.53
C GLY A 304 17.11 0.23 24.84
N TRP A 305 16.79 -0.78 25.65
CA TRP A 305 16.39 -2.08 25.14
C TRP A 305 14.91 -2.08 24.76
N ASN A 306 14.59 -2.47 23.52
CA ASN A 306 13.22 -2.55 22.99
C ASN A 306 12.36 -1.29 23.24
N PRO A 307 12.80 -0.08 22.84
CA PRO A 307 11.96 1.11 23.00
C PRO A 307 10.71 1.03 22.13
N ASP A 308 9.62 1.64 22.61
CA ASP A 308 8.32 1.69 21.90
C ASP A 308 8.45 2.26 20.46
N ASP A 309 9.41 3.16 20.25
CA ASP A 309 9.71 3.82 18.96
C ASP A 309 11.20 3.68 18.56
N ILE A 310 11.68 2.44 18.39
CA ILE A 310 13.06 2.20 17.90
C ILE A 310 13.27 2.75 16.47
N LEU A 311 12.24 2.68 15.63
CA LEU A 311 12.31 3.16 14.25
C LEU A 311 12.42 4.68 14.20
N GLY A 312 11.62 5.41 14.97
CA GLY A 312 11.75 6.84 15.09
C GLY A 312 13.07 7.26 15.73
N PHE A 313 13.60 6.50 16.70
CA PHE A 313 14.95 6.73 17.23
C PHE A 313 16.00 6.70 16.13
N VAL A 314 16.05 5.63 15.33
CA VAL A 314 17.04 5.47 14.26
C VAL A 314 16.82 6.51 13.16
N ASN A 315 15.57 6.84 12.83
CA ASN A 315 15.27 7.88 11.83
C ASN A 315 15.76 9.27 12.24
N ARG A 316 15.77 9.58 13.54
CA ARG A 316 16.29 10.83 14.11
C ARG A 316 17.82 10.88 14.20
N LEU A 317 18.53 9.77 13.96
CA LEU A 317 19.99 9.79 13.88
C LEU A 317 20.42 10.49 12.59
N GLU A 318 21.10 11.62 12.75
CA GLU A 318 21.71 12.39 11.66
C GLU A 318 23.24 12.29 11.75
N PRO A 319 23.93 12.12 10.62
CA PRO A 319 25.39 12.17 10.56
C PRO A 319 25.82 13.61 10.81
N ASP A 320 26.39 13.87 11.98
CA ASP A 320 26.80 15.22 12.39
C ASP A 320 27.98 15.14 13.36
N GLY A 321 28.74 16.22 13.43
CA GLY A 321 29.95 16.34 14.22
C GLY A 321 31.16 15.63 13.59
N GLY A 322 32.20 15.48 14.42
CA GLY A 322 33.53 15.01 14.04
C GLY A 322 34.52 16.17 14.02
N GLY A 323 35.30 16.31 15.09
CA GLY A 323 36.32 17.35 15.21
C GLY A 323 37.67 16.92 14.66
N ASP A 324 38.13 15.76 15.12
CA ASP A 324 39.37 15.13 14.73
C ASP A 324 39.14 13.71 14.18
N PHE A 325 40.22 13.07 13.74
CA PHE A 325 40.14 11.78 13.06
C PHE A 325 39.78 10.61 14.01
N PRO A 326 40.24 10.54 15.27
CA PRO A 326 39.75 9.55 16.23
C PRO A 326 38.42 9.97 16.87
N GLU A 327 37.65 8.99 17.33
CA GLU A 327 36.34 9.21 17.93
C GLU A 327 36.18 8.59 19.31
N ALA A 328 35.07 8.89 19.98
CA ALA A 328 34.78 8.44 21.34
C ALA A 328 34.37 6.96 21.47
N ALA A 329 34.96 6.06 20.66
CA ALA A 329 34.66 4.63 20.63
C ALA A 329 34.91 3.92 21.99
N LYS A 330 35.91 4.36 22.76
CA LYS A 330 36.16 3.87 24.14
C LYS A 330 34.99 4.18 25.06
N THR A 331 34.48 5.40 24.99
CA THR A 331 33.30 5.89 25.74
C THR A 331 32.06 5.06 25.36
N ALA A 332 31.87 4.80 24.07
CA ALA A 332 30.79 3.97 23.56
C ALA A 332 30.85 2.54 24.07
N LEU A 333 32.04 1.91 24.07
CA LEU A 333 32.23 0.55 24.58
C LEU A 333 31.96 0.48 26.09
N ILE A 334 32.42 1.46 26.87
CA ILE A 334 32.13 1.53 28.31
C ILE A 334 30.62 1.61 28.55
N ARG A 335 29.92 2.50 27.82
CA ARG A 335 28.47 2.67 27.98
C ARG A 335 27.68 1.45 27.52
N GLY A 336 28.09 0.84 26.41
CA GLY A 336 27.52 -0.41 25.91
C GLY A 336 27.69 -1.54 26.91
N LEU A 337 28.89 -1.71 27.47
CA LEU A 337 29.13 -2.70 28.51
C LEU A 337 28.28 -2.45 29.75
N GLN A 338 28.11 -1.19 30.19
CA GLN A 338 27.20 -0.85 31.30
C GLN A 338 25.73 -1.20 31.02
N ALA A 339 25.29 -1.18 29.76
CA ALA A 339 23.92 -1.52 29.37
C ALA A 339 23.66 -3.03 29.23
N VAL A 340 24.72 -3.84 29.07
CA VAL A 340 24.64 -5.30 28.93
C VAL A 340 24.59 -5.98 30.30
N ASP A 341 23.65 -6.93 30.47
CA ASP A 341 23.55 -7.75 31.68
C ASP A 341 24.77 -8.68 31.79
N LYS A 342 25.30 -8.88 32.99
CA LYS A 342 26.56 -9.62 33.19
C LYS A 342 26.50 -11.09 32.75
N ASP A 343 25.33 -11.70 32.85
CA ASP A 343 25.12 -13.13 32.59
C ASP A 343 24.40 -13.39 31.26
N ALA A 344 23.95 -12.34 30.55
CA ALA A 344 23.27 -12.47 29.27
C ALA A 344 24.27 -12.53 28.11
N ARG A 345 24.04 -13.42 27.15
CA ARG A 345 24.84 -13.46 25.91
C ARG A 345 24.39 -12.34 24.99
N THR A 346 25.33 -11.50 24.55
CA THR A 346 25.02 -10.34 23.71
C THR A 346 25.81 -10.38 22.40
N LEU A 347 25.12 -10.34 21.27
CA LEU A 347 25.70 -10.13 19.96
C LEU A 347 25.80 -8.62 19.70
N ILE A 348 27.02 -8.11 19.50
CA ILE A 348 27.28 -6.70 19.23
C ILE A 348 27.65 -6.53 17.76
N LEU A 349 26.91 -5.70 17.02
CA LEU A 349 27.26 -5.28 15.66
C LEU A 349 27.85 -3.86 15.73
N TRP A 350 29.12 -3.70 15.38
CA TRP A 350 29.85 -2.44 15.51
C TRP A 350 30.18 -1.84 14.14
N TYR A 351 29.71 -0.62 13.85
CA TYR A 351 29.99 0.12 12.61
C TYR A 351 30.84 1.36 12.88
N THR A 352 31.94 1.54 12.14
CA THR A 352 32.85 2.69 12.32
C THR A 352 33.84 2.82 11.17
N ASP A 353 34.28 4.05 10.90
CA ASP A 353 35.36 4.36 9.96
C ASP A 353 36.57 5.08 10.59
N ALA A 354 36.58 5.24 11.92
CA ALA A 354 37.61 5.93 12.68
C ALA A 354 38.17 5.09 13.86
N PRO A 355 39.45 5.26 14.25
CA PRO A 355 40.00 4.61 15.44
C PRO A 355 39.51 5.26 16.76
N PRO A 356 39.61 4.57 17.90
CA PRO A 356 39.45 5.21 19.21
C PRO A 356 40.57 6.23 19.48
N HIS A 357 40.28 7.22 20.32
CA HIS A 357 41.31 8.13 20.89
C HIS A 357 42.46 7.33 21.51
N HIS A 358 43.67 7.50 20.98
CA HIS A 358 44.85 6.75 21.39
C HIS A 358 46.11 7.57 21.10
N CYS A 359 47.13 7.45 21.96
CA CYS A 359 48.37 8.23 21.86
C CYS A 359 49.23 8.00 20.59
N SER A 360 48.83 7.05 19.73
CA SER A 360 49.41 6.84 18.40
C SER A 360 48.81 7.74 17.33
N VAL A 361 47.69 8.41 17.62
CA VAL A 361 46.94 9.29 16.73
C VAL A 361 46.78 10.62 17.47
N ASN A 362 47.50 11.66 17.02
CA ASN A 362 47.65 12.88 17.81
C ASN A 362 46.42 13.79 17.68
N SER A 363 45.66 13.90 18.77
CA SER A 363 44.37 14.60 18.82
C SER A 363 44.29 15.72 19.88
N TYR A 364 45.31 15.79 20.76
CA TYR A 364 45.63 16.80 21.77
C TYR A 364 44.48 17.27 22.68
N GLU A 365 43.48 17.98 22.17
CA GLU A 365 42.38 18.54 22.98
C GLU A 365 41.33 17.48 23.35
N ASN A 366 40.96 16.60 22.42
CA ASN A 366 39.94 15.58 22.67
C ASN A 366 40.49 14.41 23.53
N ASP A 367 41.77 14.06 23.37
CA ASP A 367 42.47 13.10 24.24
C ASP A 367 42.40 13.50 25.73
N LEU A 368 42.56 14.79 26.02
CA LEU A 368 42.49 15.33 27.38
C LEU A 368 41.06 15.29 27.94
N LYS A 369 40.06 15.54 27.10
CA LYS A 369 38.65 15.45 27.50
C LYS A 369 38.24 14.00 27.78
N GLU A 370 38.69 13.04 26.98
CA GLU A 370 38.45 11.61 27.25
C GLU A 370 39.13 11.17 28.55
N ALA A 371 40.38 11.56 28.77
CA ALA A 371 41.12 11.25 29.99
C ALA A 371 40.50 11.91 31.25
N ALA A 372 39.84 13.06 31.11
CA ALA A 372 39.13 13.73 32.20
C ALA A 372 37.75 13.10 32.50
N ALA A 373 37.11 12.47 31.50
CA ALA A 373 35.77 11.89 31.64
C ALA A 373 35.74 10.59 32.47
N PHE A 374 36.88 9.89 32.58
CA PHE A 374 36.96 8.60 33.27
C PHE A 374 38.16 8.51 34.22
N PRO A 375 38.08 7.68 35.29
CA PRO A 375 39.23 7.42 36.15
C PRO A 375 40.45 6.88 35.39
N ALA A 376 41.65 7.21 35.86
CA ALA A 376 42.91 6.81 35.23
C ALA A 376 42.97 5.28 34.99
N GLY A 377 43.17 4.89 33.73
CA GLY A 377 43.29 3.49 33.31
C GLY A 377 41.98 2.74 33.06
N ALA A 378 40.82 3.42 33.16
CA ALA A 378 39.50 2.87 32.81
C ALA A 378 39.23 2.84 31.29
N THR A 379 39.92 3.67 30.51
CA THR A 379 39.81 3.79 29.05
C THR A 379 40.77 2.87 28.28
N ASP A 380 41.50 1.98 28.97
CA ASP A 380 42.43 1.03 28.36
C ASP A 380 41.68 0.02 27.47
N TRP A 381 41.94 0.07 26.16
CA TRP A 381 41.23 -0.73 25.17
C TRP A 381 41.36 -2.24 25.41
N VAL A 382 42.53 -2.72 25.82
CA VAL A 382 42.78 -4.16 26.06
C VAL A 382 41.98 -4.66 27.26
N LYS A 383 41.88 -3.85 28.32
CA LYS A 383 41.03 -4.15 29.48
C LYS A 383 39.55 -4.15 29.08
N LEU A 384 39.11 -3.19 28.27
CA LEU A 384 37.72 -3.14 27.80
C LEU A 384 37.36 -4.36 26.94
N CYS A 385 38.21 -4.78 26.01
CA CYS A 385 38.01 -6.00 25.22
C CYS A 385 37.87 -7.26 26.10
N ARG A 386 38.68 -7.37 27.17
CA ARG A 386 38.58 -8.47 28.12
C ARG A 386 37.32 -8.42 28.97
N ILE A 387 36.86 -7.22 29.35
CA ILE A 387 35.60 -7.05 30.07
C ILE A 387 34.45 -7.47 29.16
N ALA A 388 34.46 -7.10 27.89
CA ALA A 388 33.48 -7.54 26.90
C ALA A 388 33.44 -9.07 26.77
N ALA A 389 34.60 -9.72 26.61
CA ALA A 389 34.68 -11.18 26.56
C ALA A 389 34.18 -11.85 27.85
N LYS A 390 34.48 -11.28 29.02
CA LYS A 390 34.00 -11.77 30.32
C LYS A 390 32.49 -11.60 30.52
N ARG A 391 31.86 -10.61 29.88
CA ARG A 391 30.40 -10.37 29.91
C ARG A 391 29.65 -11.10 28.79
N HIS A 392 30.25 -12.14 28.21
CA HIS A 392 29.63 -12.94 27.14
C HIS A 392 29.17 -12.11 25.93
N CYS A 393 29.88 -11.03 25.61
CA CYS A 393 29.67 -10.27 24.39
C CYS A 393 30.43 -10.93 23.23
N THR A 394 29.79 -11.07 22.07
CA THR A 394 30.40 -11.47 20.80
C THR A 394 30.34 -10.27 19.85
N VAL A 395 31.47 -9.72 19.40
CA VAL A 395 31.51 -8.48 18.61
C VAL A 395 31.80 -8.78 17.14
N PHE A 396 30.93 -8.32 16.24
CA PHE A 396 31.17 -8.26 14.80
C PHE A 396 31.44 -6.81 14.40
N SER A 397 32.65 -6.52 13.93
CA SER A 397 33.04 -5.17 13.52
C SER A 397 33.01 -5.00 12.01
N PHE A 398 32.44 -3.89 11.55
CA PHE A 398 32.37 -3.47 10.16
C PHE A 398 33.17 -2.19 9.98
N THR A 399 34.26 -2.29 9.21
CA THR A 399 35.16 -1.17 8.91
C THR A 399 35.32 -0.99 7.39
N PRO A 400 35.56 0.22 6.87
CA PRO A 400 35.85 0.39 5.45
C PRO A 400 37.30 0.02 5.12
N LYS A 401 37.56 -0.42 3.88
CA LYS A 401 38.93 -0.70 3.38
C LYS A 401 39.83 0.53 3.33
N SER A 402 39.27 1.74 3.39
CA SER A 402 40.03 2.98 3.52
C SER A 402 40.72 3.11 4.88
N LEU A 403 40.25 2.40 5.91
CA LEU A 403 40.83 2.44 7.25
C LEU A 403 42.12 1.61 7.29
N ALA A 404 43.26 2.28 7.43
CA ALA A 404 44.57 1.62 7.48
C ALA A 404 44.65 0.58 8.62
N SER A 405 45.44 -0.48 8.43
CA SER A 405 45.59 -1.60 9.38
C SER A 405 46.04 -1.16 10.78
N GLN A 406 46.81 -0.07 10.86
CA GLN A 406 47.22 0.56 12.12
C GLN A 406 46.08 1.16 12.94
N PHE A 407 44.93 1.39 12.31
CA PHE A 407 43.72 1.92 12.94
C PHE A 407 42.62 0.84 13.07
N SER A 408 42.48 -0.07 12.10
CA SER A 408 41.52 -1.18 12.19
C SER A 408 41.94 -2.29 13.17
N CYS A 409 43.21 -2.28 13.62
CA CYS A 409 43.72 -3.23 14.62
C CYS A 409 42.93 -3.22 15.94
N PHE A 410 42.44 -2.06 16.39
CA PHE A 410 41.65 -1.95 17.62
C PHE A 410 40.37 -2.80 17.57
N TYR A 411 39.62 -2.70 16.48
CA TYR A 411 38.39 -3.46 16.27
C TYR A 411 38.65 -4.93 15.91
N THR A 412 39.74 -5.22 15.18
CA THR A 412 40.18 -6.60 14.91
C THR A 412 40.51 -7.33 16.20
N LEU A 413 41.20 -6.67 17.14
CA LEU A 413 41.51 -7.22 18.46
C LEU A 413 40.25 -7.46 19.30
N LEU A 414 39.30 -6.52 19.30
CA LEU A 414 38.03 -6.64 20.01
C LEU A 414 37.21 -7.84 19.51
N SER A 415 37.06 -7.96 18.18
CA SER A 415 36.30 -9.04 17.55
C SER A 415 36.95 -10.41 17.78
N GLU A 416 38.27 -10.55 17.65
CA GLU A 416 38.93 -11.84 17.92
C GLU A 416 38.90 -12.26 19.41
N LEU A 417 39.07 -11.33 20.35
CA LEU A 417 39.04 -11.64 21.79
C LEU A 417 37.64 -12.01 22.30
N THR A 418 36.60 -11.53 21.61
CA THR A 418 35.19 -11.81 21.95
C THR A 418 34.63 -13.02 21.18
N GLY A 419 35.43 -13.69 20.35
CA GLY A 419 34.99 -14.83 19.54
C GLY A 419 34.13 -14.44 18.33
N GLY A 420 34.14 -13.16 17.95
CA GLY A 420 33.50 -12.64 16.75
C GLY A 420 34.44 -12.48 15.55
N ILE A 421 34.03 -11.66 14.57
CA ILE A 421 34.76 -11.45 13.31
C ILE A 421 34.88 -9.96 12.97
N SER A 422 36.02 -9.57 12.39
CA SER A 422 36.22 -8.24 11.85
C SER A 422 36.13 -8.26 10.33
N ILE A 423 35.29 -7.40 9.77
CA ILE A 423 34.93 -7.38 8.36
C ILE A 423 35.30 -6.02 7.78
N SER A 424 36.12 -6.05 6.74
CA SER A 424 36.50 -4.87 5.97
C SER A 424 35.79 -4.86 4.61
N THR A 425 35.14 -3.75 4.27
CA THR A 425 34.35 -3.66 3.02
C THR A 425 34.78 -2.49 2.14
N SER A 426 34.69 -2.65 0.82
CA SER A 426 34.93 -1.58 -0.17
C SER A 426 33.67 -0.77 -0.50
N ILE A 427 32.57 -0.97 0.22
CA ILE A 427 31.22 -0.59 -0.21
C ILE A 427 30.89 0.85 0.18
N LEU A 428 30.23 1.55 -0.75
CA LEU A 428 29.68 2.91 -0.58
C LEU A 428 28.15 2.97 -0.83
N SER A 429 27.41 1.86 -0.64
CA SER A 429 25.96 1.85 -0.86
C SER A 429 25.19 1.23 0.30
N SER A 430 24.18 1.96 0.77
CA SER A 430 23.37 1.60 1.93
C SER A 430 22.61 0.28 1.77
N SER A 431 22.19 -0.05 0.55
CA SER A 431 21.47 -1.29 0.24
C SER A 431 22.35 -2.54 0.38
N LEU A 432 23.60 -2.47 -0.07
CA LEU A 432 24.55 -3.59 0.05
C LEU A 432 25.02 -3.78 1.50
N ILE A 433 25.24 -2.69 2.26
CA ILE A 433 25.58 -2.76 3.69
C ILE A 433 24.46 -3.43 4.49
N SER A 434 23.20 -3.04 4.22
CA SER A 434 22.02 -3.64 4.85
C SER A 434 21.93 -5.13 4.54
N ARG A 435 22.12 -5.51 3.27
CA ARG A 435 22.07 -6.90 2.82
C ARG A 435 23.18 -7.75 3.44
N LEU A 436 24.42 -7.26 3.43
CA LEU A 436 25.55 -7.93 4.05
C LEU A 436 25.33 -8.18 5.55
N THR A 437 24.81 -7.17 6.26
CA THR A 437 24.50 -7.28 7.70
C THR A 437 23.49 -8.40 7.96
N LEU A 438 22.39 -8.42 7.20
CA LEU A 438 21.34 -9.44 7.35
C LEU A 438 21.84 -10.83 6.99
N ASP A 439 22.61 -10.96 5.91
CA ASP A 439 23.21 -12.22 5.48
C ASP A 439 24.14 -12.82 6.55
N ILE A 440 24.94 -11.97 7.23
CA ILE A 440 25.81 -12.40 8.33
C ILE A 440 25.00 -12.86 9.54
N ILE A 441 23.94 -12.13 9.92
CA ILE A 441 23.06 -12.53 11.02
C ILE A 441 22.39 -13.87 10.70
N LEU A 442 21.88 -14.04 9.47
CA LEU A 442 21.26 -15.28 9.01
C LEU A 442 22.25 -16.45 9.03
N GLN A 443 23.47 -16.27 8.53
CA GLN A 443 24.51 -17.30 8.59
C GLN A 443 24.87 -17.66 10.03
N TRP A 444 25.01 -16.66 10.90
CA TRP A 444 25.30 -16.87 12.32
C TRP A 444 24.18 -17.65 13.03
N MET A 445 22.92 -17.45 12.61
CA MET A 445 21.75 -18.23 13.03
C MET A 445 21.69 -19.65 12.42
N GLY A 446 22.69 -20.06 11.63
CA GLY A 446 22.72 -21.35 10.94
C GLY A 446 21.73 -21.45 9.77
N GLN A 447 21.26 -20.31 9.26
CA GLN A 447 20.47 -20.24 8.03
C GLN A 447 21.46 -20.15 6.87
N ALA A 448 21.29 -20.98 5.84
CA ALA A 448 22.15 -20.95 4.66
C ALA A 448 21.44 -20.29 3.47
N PRO A 449 21.35 -18.94 3.38
CA PRO A 449 21.20 -18.31 2.08
C PRO A 449 22.45 -18.57 1.23
N ALA A 450 22.31 -18.48 -0.09
CA ALA A 450 23.45 -18.41 -1.00
C ALA A 450 24.16 -17.04 -0.85
N ILE A 451 24.82 -16.83 0.29
CA ILE A 451 25.46 -15.56 0.68
C ILE A 451 26.66 -15.23 -0.23
N GLU A 452 27.18 -16.22 -0.97
CA GLU A 452 28.33 -16.08 -1.86
C GLU A 452 28.18 -14.94 -2.89
N GLY A 453 27.00 -14.77 -3.50
CA GLY A 453 26.77 -13.68 -4.46
C GLY A 453 26.83 -12.28 -3.84
N SER A 454 26.28 -12.15 -2.63
CA SER A 454 26.29 -10.91 -1.83
C SER A 454 27.71 -10.59 -1.38
N LEU A 455 28.44 -11.58 -0.87
CA LEU A 455 29.84 -11.44 -0.44
C LEU A 455 30.76 -11.02 -1.60
N ILE A 456 30.64 -11.64 -2.77
CA ILE A 456 31.43 -11.30 -3.96
C ILE A 456 31.16 -9.86 -4.40
N THR A 457 29.88 -9.47 -4.47
CA THR A 457 29.48 -8.12 -4.90
C THR A 457 29.91 -7.06 -3.89
N SER A 458 29.87 -7.39 -2.60
CA SER A 458 30.28 -6.53 -1.49
C SER A 458 31.81 -6.33 -1.41
N GLY A 459 32.59 -7.26 -1.97
CA GLY A 459 34.04 -7.28 -1.81
C GLY A 459 34.50 -7.39 -0.35
N ALA A 460 33.65 -7.92 0.55
CA ALA A 460 33.94 -8.05 1.97
C ALA A 460 35.14 -8.97 2.22
N THR A 461 36.08 -8.49 3.02
CA THR A 461 37.25 -9.25 3.48
C THR A 461 37.16 -9.47 4.98
N LEU A 462 37.51 -10.68 5.40
CA LEU A 462 37.74 -11.02 6.79
C LEU A 462 39.14 -10.54 7.20
N CYS A 463 39.20 -9.77 8.28
CA CYS A 463 40.45 -9.30 8.88
C CYS A 463 40.78 -10.13 10.11
N ARG A 464 41.96 -10.76 10.13
CA ARG A 464 42.50 -11.48 11.30
C ARG A 464 43.99 -11.23 11.47
N TYR A 465 44.48 -11.28 12.70
CA TYR A 465 45.91 -11.28 12.94
C TYR A 465 46.54 -12.57 12.42
N GLU A 466 47.74 -12.46 11.86
CA GLU A 466 48.55 -13.62 11.44
C GLU A 466 48.80 -14.58 12.61
N SER A 467 48.92 -14.04 13.82
CA SER A 467 49.00 -14.81 15.07
C SER A 467 47.83 -14.44 15.98
N SER A 468 46.93 -15.36 16.28
CA SER A 468 45.72 -15.06 17.07
C SER A 468 46.04 -14.58 18.49
N PRO A 469 45.45 -13.46 18.96
CA PRO A 469 45.66 -12.91 20.30
C PRO A 469 45.11 -13.81 21.41
N LEU A 470 44.19 -14.74 21.10
CA LEU A 470 43.64 -15.71 22.07
C LEU A 470 44.73 -16.59 22.70
N THR A 471 45.78 -16.93 21.94
CA THR A 471 46.88 -17.79 22.41
C THR A 471 47.73 -17.14 23.51
N ILE A 472 47.76 -15.81 23.55
CA ILE A 472 48.54 -15.02 24.51
C ILE A 472 47.65 -14.01 25.27
N ALA A 473 46.33 -14.23 25.29
CA ALA A 473 45.36 -13.27 25.80
C ALA A 473 45.61 -12.87 27.27
N SER A 474 46.23 -13.72 28.09
CA SER A 474 46.61 -13.41 29.47
C SER A 474 47.86 -12.51 29.60
N LYS A 475 48.66 -12.38 28.53
CA LYS A 475 49.95 -11.67 28.49
C LYS A 475 49.89 -10.26 27.89
N LEU A 476 48.73 -9.83 27.38
CA LEU A 476 48.49 -8.47 26.88
C LEU A 476 48.31 -7.52 28.09
N SER A 477 49.19 -6.57 28.34
CA SER A 477 49.16 -5.79 29.60
C SER A 477 48.37 -4.50 29.47
N ASN A 478 48.72 -3.67 28.48
CA ASN A 478 48.31 -2.28 28.36
C ASN A 478 48.31 -1.83 26.89
N GLU A 479 47.37 -0.96 26.52
CA GLU A 479 47.32 -0.33 25.19
C GLU A 479 48.57 0.51 24.89
N LEU A 480 49.13 1.22 25.89
CA LEU A 480 50.26 2.14 25.70
C LEU A 480 51.59 1.45 25.38
N GLU A 481 51.73 0.18 25.74
CA GLU A 481 52.92 -0.65 25.48
C GLU A 481 52.86 -1.35 24.10
N GLY A 482 51.89 -0.98 23.25
CA GLY A 482 51.64 -1.62 21.95
C GLY A 482 51.20 -3.08 22.05
N SER A 483 51.00 -3.59 23.27
CA SER A 483 50.52 -4.95 23.55
C SER A 483 51.24 -6.04 22.73
N ARG A 484 52.58 -5.97 22.64
CA ARG A 484 53.43 -6.91 21.87
C ARG A 484 53.22 -6.89 20.35
N GLY A 485 52.78 -5.75 19.81
CA GLY A 485 52.58 -5.54 18.37
C GLY A 485 51.14 -5.75 17.91
N TYR A 486 50.20 -6.07 18.80
CA TYR A 486 48.77 -6.15 18.45
C TYR A 486 48.11 -4.76 18.35
N LEU A 487 48.66 -3.76 19.05
CA LEU A 487 48.23 -2.37 18.99
C LEU A 487 49.43 -1.47 18.64
N PRO A 488 49.20 -0.27 18.08
CA PRO A 488 50.29 0.67 17.80
C PRO A 488 50.94 1.16 19.10
N ALA A 489 52.27 1.28 19.10
CA ALA A 489 53.02 1.85 20.22
C ALA A 489 52.83 3.37 20.31
N SER A 490 53.07 3.93 21.51
CA SER A 490 53.02 5.39 21.72
C SER A 490 54.05 6.14 20.86
N LEU A 491 53.68 7.31 20.33
CA LEU A 491 54.58 8.20 19.58
C LEU A 491 55.84 8.64 20.35
N LYS A 492 55.85 8.46 21.68
CA LYS A 492 56.95 8.83 22.58
C LYS A 492 58.00 7.73 22.78
N ASP A 493 57.73 6.50 22.34
CA ASP A 493 58.60 5.35 22.57
C ASP A 493 59.27 4.90 21.26
N SER A 494 60.55 5.24 21.08
CA SER A 494 61.30 5.07 19.83
C SER A 494 61.80 3.64 19.57
N SER A 495 61.48 2.66 20.42
CA SER A 495 61.72 1.24 20.15
C SER A 495 60.54 0.64 19.38
N LEU A 496 60.58 0.76 18.06
CA LEU A 496 59.58 0.20 17.13
C LEU A 496 59.41 -1.32 17.33
N THR A 497 58.45 -1.75 18.15
CA THR A 497 57.88 -3.10 18.03
C THR A 497 57.11 -3.15 16.71
N CYS A 498 57.57 -4.00 15.78
CA CYS A 498 56.87 -4.25 14.53
C CYS A 498 55.45 -4.74 14.84
N MET A 499 54.42 -4.06 14.30
CA MET A 499 53.05 -4.52 14.47
C MET A 499 52.87 -5.88 13.79
N ILE A 500 52.11 -6.75 14.44
CA ILE A 500 51.70 -8.02 13.87
C ILE A 500 50.82 -7.74 12.67
N ARG A 501 51.13 -8.41 11.57
CA ARG A 501 50.41 -8.22 10.32
C ARG A 501 48.95 -8.67 10.48
N ILE A 502 48.04 -7.83 10.01
CA ILE A 502 46.64 -8.20 9.79
C ILE A 502 46.54 -8.77 8.38
N CYS A 503 46.05 -10.00 8.29
CA CYS A 503 45.76 -10.69 7.05
C CYS A 503 44.32 -10.41 6.63
N GLU A 504 44.13 -10.05 5.37
CA GLU A 504 42.82 -9.89 4.75
C GLU A 504 42.57 -11.04 3.78
N THR A 505 41.53 -11.82 4.02
CA THR A 505 41.08 -12.88 3.11
C THR A 505 39.65 -12.59 2.66
N PRO A 506 39.22 -13.01 1.46
CA PRO A 506 37.80 -12.93 1.08
C PRO A 506 36.92 -13.56 2.16
N LEU A 507 35.83 -12.89 2.54
CA LEU A 507 34.89 -13.43 3.52
C LEU A 507 34.08 -14.54 2.86
N GLU A 508 34.13 -15.76 3.41
CA GLU A 508 33.30 -16.90 3.00
C GLU A 508 32.26 -17.24 4.08
N SER A 509 31.15 -17.86 3.69
CA SER A 509 30.09 -18.31 4.61
C SER A 509 30.61 -19.27 5.69
N SER A 510 31.62 -20.08 5.35
CA SER A 510 32.31 -21.00 6.26
C SER A 510 33.12 -20.31 7.36
N ASN A 511 33.45 -19.02 7.17
CA ASN A 511 34.29 -18.27 8.11
C ASN A 511 33.48 -17.58 9.22
N ILE A 512 32.15 -17.48 9.05
CA ILE A 512 31.24 -16.88 10.03
C ILE A 512 30.93 -17.94 11.10
N PRO A 513 31.17 -17.65 12.40
CA PRO A 513 30.92 -18.62 13.46
C PRO A 513 29.43 -18.90 13.59
N ASN A 514 29.06 -20.17 13.79
CA ASN A 514 27.68 -20.53 14.14
C ASN A 514 27.45 -20.22 15.62
N GLY A 515 26.54 -19.29 15.93
CA GLY A 515 26.23 -18.89 17.30
C GLY A 515 25.34 -19.86 18.07
N LEU A 516 24.75 -20.84 17.37
CA LEU A 516 23.80 -21.79 17.91
C LEU A 516 24.36 -23.21 17.82
N SER A 517 24.33 -23.96 18.94
CA SER A 517 24.57 -25.41 18.95
C SER A 517 23.32 -26.21 18.53
N PHE A 518 22.33 -25.56 17.93
CA PHE A 518 20.98 -26.09 17.69
C PHE A 518 20.72 -26.40 16.21
N SER A 519 20.14 -27.58 15.96
CA SER A 519 19.91 -28.21 14.66
C SER A 519 18.95 -27.43 13.74
N ALA A 520 19.14 -27.58 12.42
CA ALA A 520 18.27 -27.16 11.31
C ALA A 520 16.76 -27.57 11.42
N SER A 521 16.38 -28.30 12.48
CA SER A 521 15.01 -28.74 12.79
C SER A 521 14.08 -27.63 13.30
N SER A 522 14.60 -26.46 13.70
CA SER A 522 13.78 -25.36 14.27
C SER A 522 12.92 -24.59 13.24
N MET A 523 13.31 -24.55 11.96
CA MET A 523 12.54 -23.82 10.92
C MET A 523 11.30 -24.55 10.42
N ASN A 524 11.40 -25.87 10.28
CA ASN A 524 10.23 -26.73 10.03
C ASN A 524 9.21 -26.65 11.17
N ASN A 525 9.62 -26.08 12.32
CA ASN A 525 8.77 -25.80 13.46
C ASN A 525 8.02 -24.46 13.31
N LEU A 526 8.56 -23.41 12.67
CA LEU A 526 7.88 -22.10 12.59
C LEU A 526 6.59 -22.14 11.77
N ALA A 527 6.60 -22.78 10.59
CA ALA A 527 5.38 -22.96 9.79
C ALA A 527 4.36 -23.88 10.49
N LYS A 528 4.84 -24.89 11.24
CA LYS A 528 3.99 -25.77 12.06
C LYS A 528 3.39 -25.03 13.26
N ARG A 529 4.18 -24.20 13.94
CA ARG A 529 3.75 -23.34 15.05
C ARG A 529 2.71 -22.33 14.57
N PHE A 530 2.92 -21.71 13.41
CA PHE A 530 1.93 -20.84 12.78
C PHE A 530 0.60 -21.57 12.49
N ALA A 531 0.67 -22.81 12.00
CA ALA A 531 -0.49 -23.64 11.71
C ALA A 531 -1.17 -24.23 12.97
N THR A 532 -0.51 -24.19 14.14
CA THR A 532 -1.04 -24.76 15.37
C THR A 532 -2.12 -23.82 15.97
N PRO A 533 -3.34 -24.31 16.28
CA PRO A 533 -4.41 -23.46 16.78
C PRO A 533 -4.09 -22.77 18.10
N SER A 534 -3.37 -23.44 19.02
CA SER A 534 -3.04 -22.95 20.37
C SER A 534 -2.00 -21.83 20.43
N GLU A 535 -1.27 -21.55 19.33
CA GLU A 535 -0.26 -20.47 19.28
C GLU A 535 -0.81 -19.20 18.59
N GLU A 536 -1.98 -18.74 19.03
CA GLU A 536 -2.62 -17.54 18.47
C GLU A 536 -1.74 -16.28 18.60
N ALA A 537 -1.06 -16.11 19.74
CA ALA A 537 -0.17 -14.97 19.97
C ALA A 537 1.01 -14.92 18.98
N PHE A 538 1.56 -16.07 18.57
CA PHE A 538 2.62 -16.13 17.57
C PHE A 538 2.10 -15.79 16.17
N ARG A 539 0.91 -16.28 15.81
CA ARG A 539 0.25 -15.97 14.53
C ARG A 539 -0.05 -14.47 14.40
N THR A 540 -0.57 -13.84 15.46
CA THR A 540 -0.81 -12.39 15.47
C THR A 540 0.48 -11.59 15.32
N ARG A 541 1.57 -12.00 15.99
CA ARG A 541 2.90 -11.39 15.78
C ARG A 541 3.40 -11.58 14.35
N ALA A 542 3.27 -12.78 13.78
CA ALA A 542 3.67 -13.05 12.39
C ALA A 542 2.94 -12.16 11.38
N TYR A 543 1.63 -11.94 11.54
CA TYR A 543 0.87 -11.00 10.71
C TYR A 543 1.36 -9.55 10.87
N ALA A 544 1.56 -9.09 12.11
CA ALA A 544 2.02 -7.73 12.38
C ALA A 544 3.42 -7.47 11.82
N SER A 545 4.38 -8.35 12.09
CA SER A 545 5.76 -8.23 11.60
C SER A 545 5.82 -8.28 10.07
N LEU A 546 5.08 -9.20 9.41
CA LEU A 546 5.03 -9.26 7.94
C LEU A 546 4.40 -7.99 7.35
N SER A 547 3.41 -7.38 7.99
CA SER A 547 2.84 -6.10 7.52
C SER A 547 3.88 -4.99 7.51
N VAL A 548 4.63 -4.83 8.60
CA VAL A 548 5.70 -3.83 8.72
C VAL A 548 6.80 -4.07 7.68
N ILE A 549 7.17 -5.33 7.46
CA ILE A 549 8.18 -5.73 6.46
C ILE A 549 7.70 -5.41 5.04
N ILE A 550 6.44 -5.69 4.70
CA ILE A 550 5.87 -5.42 3.38
C ILE A 550 5.80 -3.91 3.10
N ASP A 551 5.43 -3.12 4.11
CA ASP A 551 5.37 -1.66 4.00
C ASP A 551 6.76 -1.02 3.89
N SER A 552 7.77 -1.62 4.52
CA SER A 552 9.15 -1.12 4.53
C SER A 552 9.95 -1.57 3.30
N ASN A 553 10.10 -2.88 3.12
CA ASN A 553 10.87 -3.49 2.02
C ASN A 553 10.32 -4.87 1.63
N VAL A 554 9.36 -4.90 0.71
CA VAL A 554 8.74 -6.15 0.22
C VAL A 554 9.74 -7.12 -0.44
N ALA A 555 10.88 -6.62 -0.95
CA ALA A 555 11.90 -7.47 -1.58
C ALA A 555 12.58 -8.41 -0.57
N SER A 556 12.56 -8.07 0.72
CA SER A 556 13.09 -8.90 1.81
C SER A 556 12.48 -10.29 1.87
N LEU A 557 11.22 -10.45 1.43
CA LEU A 557 10.55 -11.74 1.35
C LEU A 557 11.25 -12.73 0.40
N THR A 558 12.01 -12.23 -0.57
CA THR A 558 12.67 -13.07 -1.59
C THR A 558 13.98 -13.68 -1.12
N TYR A 559 14.79 -12.92 -0.37
CA TYR A 559 16.12 -13.34 0.07
C TYR A 559 16.16 -13.77 1.54
N ASN A 560 15.20 -13.37 2.38
CA ASN A 560 15.11 -13.84 3.76
C ASN A 560 14.27 -15.13 3.85
N PRO A 561 14.87 -16.29 4.14
CA PRO A 561 14.15 -17.56 4.14
C PRO A 561 13.09 -17.66 5.24
N ILE A 562 13.27 -16.97 6.37
CA ILE A 562 12.30 -16.98 7.48
C ILE A 562 11.02 -16.26 7.04
N PHE A 563 11.15 -15.07 6.46
CA PHE A 563 9.99 -14.31 6.00
C PHE A 563 9.29 -15.00 4.84
N GLY A 564 10.05 -15.57 3.89
CA GLY A 564 9.51 -16.32 2.77
C GLY A 564 8.69 -17.56 3.20
N HIS A 565 9.18 -18.33 4.17
CA HIS A 565 8.43 -19.49 4.70
C HIS A 565 7.15 -19.07 5.43
N LEU A 566 7.20 -18.02 6.25
CA LEU A 566 6.02 -17.50 6.95
C LEU A 566 4.99 -16.93 5.98
N TRP A 567 5.41 -16.21 4.95
CA TRP A 567 4.52 -15.74 3.88
C TRP A 567 3.75 -16.89 3.23
N ARG A 568 4.43 -17.99 2.89
CA ARG A 568 3.80 -19.19 2.33
C ARG A 568 2.82 -19.85 3.32
N ALA A 569 3.14 -19.84 4.61
CA ALA A 569 2.24 -20.34 5.65
C ALA A 569 0.96 -19.47 5.78
N VAL A 570 1.11 -18.14 5.76
CA VAL A 570 -0.02 -17.19 5.75
C VAL A 570 -0.90 -17.37 4.51
N CYS A 571 -0.29 -17.58 3.33
CA CYS A 571 -1.02 -17.86 2.10
C CYS A 571 -1.87 -19.14 2.18
N LYS A 572 -1.45 -20.12 2.99
CA LYS A 572 -2.17 -21.37 3.24
C LYS A 572 -3.18 -21.27 4.40
N ASP A 573 -3.19 -20.19 5.17
CA ASP A 573 -4.14 -20.02 6.29
C ASP A 573 -5.58 -19.88 5.77
N THR A 574 -6.49 -20.62 6.41
CA THR A 574 -7.93 -20.63 6.16
C THR A 574 -8.73 -20.08 7.33
N ASN A 575 -8.12 -19.86 8.50
CA ASN A 575 -8.83 -19.47 9.72
C ASN A 575 -8.98 -17.94 9.83
N ASN A 576 -7.95 -17.17 9.45
CA ASN A 576 -7.95 -15.70 9.54
C ASN A 576 -8.04 -15.02 8.18
N VAL A 577 -9.13 -15.27 7.45
CA VAL A 577 -9.33 -14.78 6.07
C VAL A 577 -9.28 -13.24 5.97
N ALA A 578 -9.78 -12.50 6.98
CA ALA A 578 -9.80 -11.04 6.97
C ALA A 578 -8.39 -10.44 7.02
N GLU A 579 -7.57 -10.83 7.99
CA GLU A 579 -6.19 -10.37 8.15
C GLU A 579 -5.29 -10.84 6.99
N LYS A 580 -5.49 -12.07 6.50
CA LYS A 580 -4.85 -12.56 5.28
C LYS A 580 -5.14 -11.67 4.08
N ASN A 581 -6.40 -11.32 3.85
CA ASN A 581 -6.77 -10.47 2.71
C ASN A 581 -6.20 -9.05 2.86
N LYS A 582 -6.16 -8.50 4.08
CA LYS A 582 -5.51 -7.22 4.37
C LYS A 582 -4.02 -7.25 4.02
N LEU A 583 -3.32 -8.31 4.41
CA LEU A 583 -1.89 -8.49 4.12
C LEU A 583 -1.63 -8.69 2.62
N ILE A 584 -2.43 -9.50 1.92
CA ILE A 584 -2.34 -9.71 0.46
C ILE A 584 -2.59 -8.42 -0.31
N ASN A 585 -3.56 -7.61 0.14
CA ASN A 585 -3.81 -6.30 -0.47
C ASN A 585 -2.62 -5.35 -0.26
N SER A 586 -2.06 -5.31 0.95
CA SER A 586 -0.90 -4.47 1.27
C SER A 586 0.33 -4.90 0.46
N PHE A 587 0.56 -6.21 0.34
CA PHE A 587 1.57 -6.78 -0.56
C PHE A 587 1.36 -6.32 -2.01
N SER A 588 0.14 -6.46 -2.54
CA SER A 588 -0.17 -6.06 -3.92
C SER A 588 0.11 -4.58 -4.16
N VAL A 589 -0.24 -3.72 -3.19
CA VAL A 589 0.06 -2.28 -3.23
C VAL A 589 1.56 -2.02 -3.18
N ALA A 590 2.30 -2.71 -2.32
CA ALA A 590 3.75 -2.56 -2.20
C ALA A 590 4.48 -2.98 -3.49
N VAL A 591 4.08 -4.08 -4.13
CA VAL A 591 4.63 -4.52 -5.43
C VAL A 591 4.39 -3.48 -6.53
N CYS A 592 3.25 -2.77 -6.50
CA CYS A 592 2.98 -1.68 -7.44
C CYS A 592 3.88 -0.45 -7.21
N LYS A 593 4.39 -0.23 -5.99
CA LYS A 593 5.26 0.90 -5.64
C LYS A 593 6.73 0.69 -6.05
N ILE A 594 7.14 -0.54 -6.38
CA ILE A 594 8.52 -0.84 -6.79
C ILE A 594 8.79 -0.20 -8.17
N ALA A 595 9.72 0.77 -8.20
CA ALA A 595 10.16 1.42 -9.43
C ALA A 595 11.13 0.57 -10.27
N ASP A 596 11.95 -0.25 -9.61
CA ASP A 596 12.96 -1.09 -10.27
C ASP A 596 12.33 -2.31 -10.97
N PRO A 597 12.43 -2.41 -12.31
CA PRO A 597 11.86 -3.52 -13.07
C PRO A 597 12.54 -4.87 -12.78
N GLU A 598 13.81 -4.89 -12.39
CA GLU A 598 14.54 -6.12 -12.09
C GLU A 598 14.10 -6.73 -10.76
N VAL A 599 13.97 -5.91 -9.72
CA VAL A 599 13.43 -6.34 -8.41
C VAL A 599 12.01 -6.87 -8.57
N LYS A 600 11.18 -6.19 -9.36
CA LYS A 600 9.81 -6.62 -9.65
C LYS A 600 9.77 -7.97 -10.39
N ARG A 601 10.67 -8.18 -11.35
CA ARG A 601 10.81 -9.47 -12.08
C ARG A 601 11.26 -10.59 -11.14
N ASN A 602 12.25 -10.34 -10.29
CA ASN A 602 12.75 -11.32 -9.32
C ASN A 602 11.67 -11.70 -8.30
N LEU A 603 10.87 -10.73 -7.83
CA LEU A 603 9.75 -10.99 -6.93
C LEU A 603 8.65 -11.81 -7.62
N ALA A 604 8.37 -11.55 -8.90
CA ALA A 604 7.42 -12.34 -9.68
C ALA A 604 7.87 -13.80 -9.85
N LEU A 605 9.15 -14.03 -10.18
CA LEU A 605 9.73 -15.38 -10.28
C LEU A 605 9.71 -16.10 -8.92
N TRP A 606 10.08 -15.42 -7.84
CA TRP A 606 10.04 -15.99 -6.50
C TRP A 606 8.61 -16.34 -6.03
N LEU A 607 7.62 -15.51 -6.39
CA LEU A 607 6.22 -15.82 -6.15
C LEU A 607 5.81 -17.07 -6.93
N GLU A 608 6.21 -17.20 -8.19
CA GLU A 608 5.96 -18.39 -9.00
C GLU A 608 6.56 -19.64 -8.35
N GLU A 609 7.84 -19.62 -7.94
CA GLU A 609 8.50 -20.71 -7.22
C GLU A 609 7.80 -21.04 -5.89
N SER A 610 7.25 -20.03 -5.21
CA SER A 610 6.51 -20.23 -3.96
C SER A 610 5.20 -21.02 -4.10
N PHE A 611 4.68 -21.14 -5.32
CA PHE A 611 3.53 -21.97 -5.66
C PHE A 611 3.93 -23.32 -6.29
N ASP A 612 5.23 -23.63 -6.38
CA ASP A 612 5.71 -24.91 -6.87
C ASP A 612 5.48 -26.02 -5.83
N ALA A 613 4.54 -26.90 -6.13
CA ALA A 613 4.17 -28.06 -5.32
C ALA A 613 4.77 -29.38 -5.88
N THR A 614 5.86 -29.34 -6.65
CA THR A 614 6.43 -30.52 -7.32
C THR A 614 6.70 -31.68 -6.37
N GLU A 615 7.26 -31.45 -5.18
CA GLU A 615 7.50 -32.50 -4.19
C GLU A 615 6.21 -33.17 -3.70
N GLU A 616 5.16 -32.38 -3.48
CA GLU A 616 3.86 -32.87 -3.03
C GLU A 616 3.18 -33.68 -4.14
N ILE A 617 3.26 -33.21 -5.38
CA ILE A 617 2.74 -33.89 -6.57
C ILE A 617 3.45 -35.23 -6.76
N GLN A 618 4.78 -35.27 -6.64
CA GLN A 618 5.56 -36.51 -6.74
C GLN A 618 5.17 -37.54 -5.66
N LYS A 619 4.90 -37.09 -4.43
CA LYS A 619 4.38 -37.97 -3.37
C LYS A 619 3.00 -38.53 -3.72
N ILE A 620 2.08 -37.69 -4.22
CA ILE A 620 0.73 -38.11 -4.63
C ILE A 620 0.81 -39.14 -5.78
N VAL A 621 1.64 -38.87 -6.79
CA VAL A 621 1.85 -39.78 -7.93
C VAL A 621 2.49 -41.09 -7.46
N GLY A 622 3.46 -41.04 -6.54
CA GLY A 622 4.11 -42.22 -5.97
C GLY A 622 3.19 -43.12 -5.14
N CYS A 623 2.10 -42.58 -4.60
CA CYS A 623 1.06 -43.36 -3.90
C CYS A 623 0.05 -44.04 -4.85
N ALA A 624 0.12 -43.80 -6.17
CA ALA A 624 -0.80 -44.41 -7.12
C ALA A 624 -0.52 -45.92 -7.31
N PRO A 625 -1.55 -46.76 -7.55
CA PRO A 625 -1.35 -48.16 -7.91
C PRO A 625 -0.51 -48.31 -9.17
N ALA A 626 0.49 -49.21 -9.14
CA ALA A 626 1.38 -49.46 -10.26
C ALA A 626 0.65 -50.18 -11.43
N GLY A 627 0.93 -49.77 -12.67
CA GLY A 627 0.46 -50.46 -13.88
C GLY A 627 -0.86 -49.98 -14.51
N GLY A 628 -1.38 -48.81 -14.11
CA GLY A 628 -2.57 -48.21 -14.72
C GLY A 628 -2.28 -47.28 -15.91
N PRO A 629 -3.30 -46.93 -16.72
CA PRO A 629 -3.15 -46.00 -17.85
C PRO A 629 -2.76 -44.60 -17.37
N GLN A 630 -1.92 -43.91 -18.15
CA GLN A 630 -1.36 -42.60 -17.81
C GLN A 630 -1.83 -41.52 -18.78
N ILE A 631 -1.99 -40.29 -18.29
CA ILE A 631 -2.35 -39.12 -19.09
C ILE A 631 -1.09 -38.30 -19.34
N TYR A 632 -0.91 -37.85 -20.57
CA TYR A 632 0.12 -36.89 -20.94
C TYR A 632 -0.45 -35.80 -21.86
N LEU A 633 0.25 -34.67 -21.93
CA LEU A 633 -0.07 -33.57 -22.82
C LEU A 633 0.82 -33.62 -24.07
N ASP A 634 0.20 -33.53 -25.24
CA ASP A 634 0.92 -33.39 -26.50
C ASP A 634 1.38 -31.93 -26.69
N LEU A 635 2.70 -31.72 -26.74
CA LEU A 635 3.33 -30.38 -26.70
C LEU A 635 3.13 -29.55 -27.99
N ASP A 636 2.54 -30.14 -29.03
CA ASP A 636 2.26 -29.47 -30.32
C ASP A 636 1.11 -28.44 -30.26
N SER A 637 0.50 -28.24 -29.09
CA SER A 637 -0.68 -27.37 -28.95
C SER A 637 -0.42 -25.89 -29.22
N GLY A 638 0.82 -25.40 -29.12
CA GLY A 638 1.19 -23.99 -29.36
C GLY A 638 0.46 -22.98 -28.46
N VAL A 639 -0.17 -23.44 -27.36
CA VAL A 639 -0.90 -22.62 -26.41
C VAL A 639 -0.11 -22.51 -25.12
N ASP A 640 0.55 -21.36 -24.93
CA ASP A 640 1.25 -21.06 -23.68
C ASP A 640 0.28 -20.48 -22.65
N LEU A 641 0.30 -21.08 -21.46
CA LEU A 641 -0.36 -20.58 -20.25
C LEU A 641 0.68 -20.40 -19.17
N THR A 642 0.60 -19.27 -18.48
CA THR A 642 1.40 -19.00 -17.28
C THR A 642 0.79 -19.66 -16.04
N ARG A 643 1.60 -19.92 -15.00
CA ARG A 643 1.11 -20.45 -13.71
C ARG A 643 0.03 -19.54 -13.11
N THR A 644 0.18 -18.22 -13.24
CA THR A 644 -0.79 -17.23 -12.78
C THR A 644 -2.12 -17.33 -13.52
N GLU A 645 -2.12 -17.45 -14.85
CA GLU A 645 -3.34 -17.66 -15.64
C GLU A 645 -4.06 -18.97 -15.24
N LEU A 646 -3.31 -20.05 -14.95
CA LEU A 646 -3.90 -21.31 -14.47
C LEU A 646 -4.55 -21.15 -13.09
N LEU A 647 -3.88 -20.51 -12.13
CA LEU A 647 -4.43 -20.30 -10.80
C LEU A 647 -5.63 -19.34 -10.80
N GLU A 648 -5.69 -18.38 -11.73
CA GLU A 648 -6.82 -17.45 -11.88
C GLU A 648 -8.13 -18.12 -12.34
N VAL A 649 -8.08 -19.32 -12.91
CA VAL A 649 -9.27 -20.14 -13.20
C VAL A 649 -10.12 -20.34 -11.94
N SER A 650 -9.44 -20.50 -10.80
CA SER A 650 -10.06 -20.68 -9.50
C SER A 650 -10.75 -19.44 -8.95
N ARG A 651 -10.57 -18.27 -9.57
CA ARG A 651 -11.08 -16.98 -9.07
C ARG A 651 -12.06 -16.35 -10.05
N SER A 652 -11.68 -16.18 -11.31
CA SER A 652 -12.43 -15.33 -12.24
C SER A 652 -13.34 -16.08 -13.22
N CYS A 653 -13.13 -17.39 -13.42
CA CYS A 653 -13.79 -18.16 -14.49
C CYS A 653 -13.71 -17.46 -15.88
N TYR A 654 -12.69 -16.63 -16.11
CA TYR A 654 -12.64 -15.75 -17.27
C TYR A 654 -12.66 -16.54 -18.59
N SER A 655 -13.53 -16.14 -19.52
CA SER A 655 -13.78 -16.90 -20.75
C SER A 655 -12.55 -17.04 -21.65
N GLY A 656 -11.62 -16.09 -21.64
CA GLY A 656 -10.39 -16.17 -22.44
C GLY A 656 -9.45 -17.28 -21.96
N ILE A 657 -9.28 -17.42 -20.64
CA ILE A 657 -8.46 -18.47 -20.03
C ILE A 657 -9.13 -19.83 -20.20
N LEU A 658 -10.45 -19.92 -19.97
CA LEU A 658 -11.21 -21.15 -20.18
C LEU A 658 -11.13 -21.65 -21.62
N LYS A 659 -11.09 -20.75 -22.62
CA LYS A 659 -10.90 -21.12 -24.03
C LYS A 659 -9.52 -21.72 -24.28
N LYS A 660 -8.46 -21.11 -23.76
CA LYS A 660 -7.09 -21.66 -23.85
C LYS A 660 -7.01 -23.06 -23.20
N LEU A 661 -7.57 -23.21 -21.99
CA LEU A 661 -7.62 -24.50 -21.29
C LEU A 661 -8.45 -25.56 -22.01
N ALA A 662 -9.59 -25.18 -22.58
CA ALA A 662 -10.39 -26.09 -23.38
C ALA A 662 -9.61 -26.61 -24.59
N SER A 663 -8.79 -25.74 -25.22
CA SER A 663 -7.88 -26.14 -26.31
C SER A 663 -6.87 -27.17 -25.81
N ILE A 664 -6.21 -26.92 -24.68
CA ILE A 664 -5.24 -27.85 -24.08
C ILE A 664 -5.88 -29.22 -23.79
N PHE A 665 -7.12 -29.24 -23.32
CA PHE A 665 -7.85 -30.48 -23.07
C PHE A 665 -8.08 -31.35 -24.31
N THR A 666 -8.17 -30.75 -25.49
CA THR A 666 -8.25 -31.51 -26.74
C THR A 666 -6.94 -32.18 -27.14
N HIS A 667 -5.81 -31.77 -26.54
CA HIS A 667 -4.48 -32.34 -26.77
C HIS A 667 -4.06 -33.34 -25.68
N LEU A 668 -4.91 -33.60 -24.68
CA LEU A 668 -4.64 -34.64 -23.68
C LEU A 668 -4.82 -36.04 -24.29
N LYS A 669 -3.81 -36.88 -24.12
CA LYS A 669 -3.79 -38.26 -24.64
C LYS A 669 -3.63 -39.27 -23.50
N LEU A 670 -4.18 -40.47 -23.72
CA LEU A 670 -4.06 -41.60 -22.82
C LEU A 670 -2.96 -42.54 -23.33
N LEU A 671 -2.06 -42.92 -22.44
CA LEU A 671 -1.01 -43.91 -22.65
C LEU A 671 -1.43 -45.20 -21.94
N GLU A 672 -1.71 -46.23 -22.73
CA GLU A 672 -2.05 -47.55 -22.21
C GLU A 672 -0.79 -48.30 -21.74
N PRO A 673 -0.84 -49.11 -20.67
CA PRO A 673 0.32 -49.82 -20.13
C PRO A 673 1.03 -50.73 -21.14
N GLU A 674 0.30 -51.20 -22.16
CA GLU A 674 0.76 -52.13 -23.20
C GLU A 674 1.39 -51.42 -24.42
N SER A 675 1.36 -50.08 -24.44
CA SER A 675 1.81 -49.30 -25.59
C SER A 675 3.34 -49.10 -25.58
N LYS A 676 4.02 -49.47 -26.68
CA LYS A 676 5.48 -49.34 -26.86
C LYS A 676 5.95 -47.90 -27.16
N ILE A 677 5.19 -46.89 -26.75
CA ILE A 677 5.48 -45.48 -27.06
C ILE A 677 6.50 -44.97 -26.04
N GLN A 678 7.72 -44.68 -26.50
CA GLN A 678 8.72 -44.00 -25.67
C GLN A 678 8.49 -42.49 -25.75
N LEU A 679 8.06 -41.90 -24.64
CA LEU A 679 7.94 -40.44 -24.52
C LEU A 679 9.34 -39.80 -24.51
N ALA A 680 9.47 -38.62 -25.12
CA ALA A 680 10.73 -37.88 -25.10
C ALA A 680 11.10 -37.44 -23.67
N PRO A 681 12.40 -37.35 -23.33
CA PRO A 681 12.86 -36.91 -22.02
C PRO A 681 12.30 -35.52 -21.70
N GLY A 682 11.53 -35.41 -20.61
CA GLY A 682 10.86 -34.18 -20.18
C GLY A 682 9.33 -34.18 -20.26
N HIS A 683 8.70 -35.20 -20.85
CA HIS A 683 7.24 -35.36 -20.79
C HIS A 683 6.79 -35.77 -19.39
N LEU A 684 5.84 -35.02 -18.84
CA LEU A 684 5.19 -35.33 -17.58
C LEU A 684 4.00 -36.25 -17.81
N THR A 685 3.81 -37.22 -16.91
CA THR A 685 2.67 -38.14 -16.96
C THR A 685 1.93 -38.18 -15.62
N ILE A 686 0.61 -38.37 -15.67
CA ILE A 686 -0.25 -38.48 -14.49
C ILE A 686 -1.06 -39.78 -14.56
N PRO A 687 -1.03 -40.65 -13.53
CA PRO A 687 -1.85 -41.86 -13.50
C PRO A 687 -3.36 -41.56 -13.43
N LEU A 688 -4.15 -42.18 -14.31
CA LEU A 688 -5.62 -42.07 -14.27
C LEU A 688 -6.25 -42.85 -13.10
N THR A 689 -5.48 -43.73 -12.45
CA THR A 689 -5.88 -44.54 -11.28
C THR A 689 -5.98 -43.74 -9.98
N LEU A 690 -5.55 -42.47 -9.98
CA LEU A 690 -5.68 -41.58 -8.83
C LEU A 690 -7.15 -41.29 -8.50
N SER A 691 -7.41 -40.97 -7.22
CA SER A 691 -8.75 -40.52 -6.82
C SER A 691 -9.19 -39.30 -7.66
N PRO A 692 -10.48 -39.18 -8.03
CA PRO A 692 -10.95 -38.08 -8.88
C PRO A 692 -10.59 -36.68 -8.37
N VAL A 693 -10.63 -36.49 -7.03
CA VAL A 693 -10.24 -35.22 -6.39
C VAL A 693 -8.76 -34.93 -6.64
N GLN A 694 -7.88 -35.90 -6.43
CA GLN A 694 -6.44 -35.70 -6.62
C GLN A 694 -6.10 -35.51 -8.09
N LEU A 695 -6.69 -36.31 -8.99
CA LEU A 695 -6.48 -36.22 -10.44
C LEU A 695 -6.70 -34.80 -10.96
N PHE A 696 -7.85 -34.18 -10.69
CA PHE A 696 -8.16 -32.82 -11.16
C PHE A 696 -7.37 -31.73 -10.43
N ARG A 697 -6.83 -32.01 -9.23
CA ARG A 697 -5.93 -31.08 -8.53
C ARG A 697 -4.54 -31.01 -9.15
N ILE A 698 -4.02 -32.14 -9.63
CA ILE A 698 -2.66 -32.20 -10.20
C ILE A 698 -2.65 -32.06 -11.72
N LEU A 699 -3.78 -32.18 -12.41
CA LEU A 699 -3.88 -32.01 -13.87
C LEU A 699 -3.15 -30.77 -14.45
N PRO A 700 -3.16 -29.55 -13.84
CA PRO A 700 -2.39 -28.42 -14.35
C PRO A 700 -0.86 -28.62 -14.36
N HIS A 701 -0.34 -29.60 -13.62
CA HIS A 701 1.08 -29.99 -13.64
C HIS A 701 1.55 -30.39 -15.04
N LEU A 702 0.67 -30.93 -15.89
CA LEU A 702 1.00 -31.29 -17.27
C LEU A 702 1.23 -30.06 -18.17
N VAL A 703 0.66 -28.91 -17.80
CA VAL A 703 0.79 -27.65 -18.57
C VAL A 703 1.97 -26.85 -18.04
N VAL A 704 1.99 -26.59 -16.73
CA VAL A 704 3.09 -25.91 -16.05
C VAL A 704 3.52 -26.78 -14.86
N PRO A 705 4.75 -27.33 -14.88
CA PRO A 705 5.27 -28.17 -13.80
C PRO A 705 5.13 -27.47 -12.43
N GLY A 706 4.93 -28.25 -11.38
CA GLY A 706 4.72 -27.75 -10.01
C GLY A 706 3.33 -27.16 -9.69
N THR A 707 2.44 -26.97 -10.67
CA THR A 707 1.15 -26.33 -10.40
C THR A 707 0.13 -27.29 -9.79
N MET A 708 -0.49 -26.91 -8.67
CA MET A 708 -1.58 -27.67 -8.04
C MET A 708 -2.81 -26.79 -7.78
N TYR A 709 -3.98 -27.31 -8.10
CA TYR A 709 -5.27 -26.65 -7.90
C TYR A 709 -5.86 -26.88 -6.50
N ALA A 710 -6.57 -25.87 -6.03
CA ALA A 710 -7.51 -26.00 -4.91
C ALA A 710 -8.77 -26.79 -5.35
N THR A 711 -9.52 -27.32 -4.38
CA THR A 711 -10.68 -28.19 -4.65
C THR A 711 -11.75 -27.52 -5.53
N ARG A 712 -12.01 -26.22 -5.35
CA ARG A 712 -12.93 -25.45 -6.21
C ARG A 712 -12.44 -25.38 -7.66
N ALA A 713 -11.16 -25.08 -7.85
CA ALA A 713 -10.55 -24.97 -9.18
C ALA A 713 -10.59 -26.31 -9.91
N ALA A 714 -10.20 -27.38 -9.22
CA ALA A 714 -10.31 -28.75 -9.71
C ALA A 714 -11.74 -29.10 -10.15
N SER A 715 -12.74 -28.66 -9.38
CA SER A 715 -14.15 -28.84 -9.73
C SER A 715 -14.52 -28.11 -11.02
N LEU A 716 -14.21 -26.81 -11.15
CA LEU A 716 -14.46 -26.03 -12.38
C LEU A 716 -13.77 -26.61 -13.61
N THR A 717 -12.54 -27.09 -13.44
CA THR A 717 -11.77 -27.78 -14.47
C THR A 717 -12.42 -29.10 -14.89
N ALA A 718 -13.02 -29.85 -13.95
CA ALA A 718 -13.82 -31.04 -14.28
C ALA A 718 -15.09 -30.70 -15.08
N ILE A 719 -15.76 -29.58 -14.75
CA ILE A 719 -16.90 -29.08 -15.54
C ILE A 719 -16.49 -28.75 -16.97
N LEU A 720 -15.33 -28.11 -17.12
CA LEU A 720 -14.77 -27.79 -18.42
C LEU A 720 -14.46 -29.06 -19.21
N ALA A 721 -13.84 -30.08 -18.59
CA ALA A 721 -13.54 -31.36 -19.24
C ALA A 721 -14.80 -32.08 -19.76
N LEU A 722 -15.90 -31.99 -19.01
CA LEU A 722 -17.20 -32.53 -19.44
C LEU A 722 -17.82 -31.73 -20.59
N SER A 723 -17.64 -30.41 -20.59
CA SER A 723 -18.15 -29.53 -21.64
C SER A 723 -17.34 -29.66 -22.93
N THR A 724 -16.03 -29.94 -22.84
CA THR A 724 -15.15 -30.20 -23.99
C THR A 724 -15.27 -31.62 -24.54
N GLY A 725 -15.82 -32.55 -23.76
CA GLY A 725 -16.11 -33.92 -24.21
C GLY A 725 -14.92 -34.88 -24.17
N VAL A 726 -13.97 -34.69 -23.26
CA VAL A 726 -12.82 -35.61 -23.11
C VAL A 726 -13.29 -36.93 -22.50
N LEU A 727 -13.34 -37.99 -23.32
CA LEU A 727 -13.98 -39.27 -22.98
C LEU A 727 -13.41 -39.93 -21.72
N PHE A 728 -12.09 -40.02 -21.58
CA PHE A 728 -11.45 -40.71 -20.44
C PHE A 728 -11.49 -39.91 -19.13
N LEU A 729 -11.72 -38.59 -19.18
CA LEU A 729 -11.91 -37.76 -17.98
C LEU A 729 -13.36 -37.69 -17.51
N ARG A 730 -14.31 -38.18 -18.31
CA ARG A 730 -15.74 -38.11 -18.01
C ARG A 730 -16.11 -38.83 -16.72
N GLY A 731 -15.71 -40.10 -16.57
CA GLY A 731 -16.00 -40.89 -15.37
C GLY A 731 -15.45 -40.25 -14.09
N PRO A 732 -14.16 -39.87 -14.04
CA PRO A 732 -13.60 -39.13 -12.92
C PRO A 732 -14.31 -37.79 -12.65
N ALA A 733 -14.64 -37.02 -13.69
CA ALA A 733 -15.33 -35.74 -13.52
C ALA A 733 -16.72 -35.90 -12.92
N GLU A 734 -17.49 -36.89 -13.36
CA GLU A 734 -18.81 -37.22 -12.82
C GLU A 734 -18.73 -37.63 -11.33
N ALA A 735 -17.74 -38.45 -10.98
CA ALA A 735 -17.50 -38.87 -9.59
C ALA A 735 -17.12 -37.69 -8.67
N LEU A 736 -16.32 -36.74 -9.16
CA LEU A 736 -15.93 -35.54 -8.41
C LEU A 736 -17.10 -34.57 -8.20
N LEU A 737 -17.96 -34.40 -9.21
CA LEU A 737 -19.02 -33.37 -9.21
C LEU A 737 -20.32 -33.82 -8.55
N THR A 738 -20.57 -35.13 -8.47
CA THR A 738 -21.80 -35.68 -7.86
C THR A 738 -22.02 -35.18 -6.42
N PRO A 739 -21.00 -35.16 -5.53
CA PRO A 739 -21.15 -34.64 -4.16
C PRO A 739 -21.35 -33.12 -4.07
N ILE A 740 -20.97 -32.37 -5.12
CA ILE A 740 -20.98 -30.88 -5.16
C ILE A 740 -22.31 -30.36 -5.72
N LYS A 741 -23.16 -31.26 -6.23
CA LYS A 741 -24.47 -30.89 -6.78
C LYS A 741 -25.33 -30.21 -5.71
N GLY A 742 -25.78 -28.99 -6.00
CA GLY A 742 -26.62 -28.23 -5.05
C GLY A 742 -25.86 -27.25 -4.15
N THR A 743 -24.53 -27.16 -4.23
CA THR A 743 -23.72 -26.32 -3.33
C THR A 743 -23.17 -25.05 -3.98
N TRP A 744 -23.56 -24.72 -5.22
CA TRP A 744 -22.96 -23.62 -5.99
C TRP A 744 -23.51 -22.25 -5.59
N LEU A 745 -24.76 -22.17 -5.14
CA LEU A 745 -25.36 -20.94 -4.61
C LEU A 745 -24.88 -20.63 -3.17
N ASN A 746 -23.57 -20.48 -2.99
CA ASN A 746 -22.96 -20.11 -1.72
C ASN A 746 -22.53 -18.62 -1.74
N LEU A 747 -23.04 -17.82 -0.80
CA LEU A 747 -22.69 -16.40 -0.65
C LEU A 747 -21.29 -16.18 -0.04
N ASP A 748 -20.73 -17.19 0.63
CA ASP A 748 -19.36 -17.13 1.15
C ASP A 748 -18.30 -17.20 0.05
N VAL A 749 -18.69 -17.57 -1.18
CA VAL A 749 -17.83 -17.65 -2.37
C VAL A 749 -18.40 -16.74 -3.47
N PRO A 750 -18.11 -15.42 -3.44
CA PRO A 750 -18.67 -14.45 -4.38
C PRO A 750 -18.45 -14.80 -5.85
N GLU A 751 -17.35 -15.49 -6.16
CA GLU A 751 -16.95 -15.93 -7.49
C GLU A 751 -17.96 -16.89 -8.14
N ASN A 752 -18.70 -17.65 -7.33
CA ASN A 752 -19.78 -18.52 -7.81
C ASN A 752 -20.96 -17.71 -8.36
N ILE A 753 -21.16 -16.49 -7.86
CA ILE A 753 -22.24 -15.58 -8.25
C ILE A 753 -21.72 -14.54 -9.24
N SER A 754 -21.00 -15.03 -10.25
CA SER A 754 -20.49 -14.25 -11.37
C SER A 754 -21.13 -14.70 -12.68
N TRP A 755 -21.14 -13.78 -13.66
CA TRP A 755 -21.65 -14.06 -15.00
C TRP A 755 -20.88 -15.22 -15.67
N ASP A 756 -19.55 -15.17 -15.62
CA ASP A 756 -18.70 -16.15 -16.29
C ASP A 756 -18.81 -17.55 -15.65
N CYS A 757 -18.90 -17.61 -14.31
CA CYS A 757 -19.15 -18.88 -13.62
C CYS A 757 -20.53 -19.46 -14.00
N ALA A 758 -21.59 -18.64 -14.01
CA ALA A 758 -22.92 -19.11 -14.41
C ALA A 758 -22.96 -19.62 -15.86
N LYS A 759 -22.23 -18.98 -16.77
CA LYS A 759 -22.12 -19.43 -18.16
C LYS A 759 -21.47 -20.82 -18.24
N LEU A 760 -20.39 -21.05 -17.48
CA LEU A 760 -19.70 -22.34 -17.41
C LEU A 760 -20.56 -23.42 -16.73
N LEU A 761 -21.22 -23.11 -15.62
CA LEU A 761 -22.10 -24.06 -14.93
C LEU A 761 -23.28 -24.50 -15.79
N LEU A 762 -23.82 -23.59 -16.61
CA LEU A 762 -24.92 -23.88 -17.52
C LEU A 762 -24.51 -24.62 -18.80
N SER A 763 -23.22 -24.61 -19.18
CA SER A 763 -22.74 -25.36 -20.36
C SER A 763 -22.65 -26.86 -20.11
N ALA A 764 -22.62 -27.27 -18.84
CA ALA A 764 -22.53 -28.67 -18.46
C ALA A 764 -23.80 -29.49 -18.83
N PRO A 765 -23.65 -30.83 -18.98
CA PRO A 765 -24.78 -31.73 -19.21
C PRO A 765 -25.94 -31.54 -18.21
N LYS A 766 -27.17 -31.56 -18.73
CA LYS A 766 -28.40 -31.31 -17.95
C LYS A 766 -28.55 -32.34 -16.81
N GLY A 767 -28.86 -31.86 -15.61
CA GLY A 767 -29.20 -32.70 -14.45
C GLY A 767 -28.02 -33.25 -13.64
N MET A 768 -26.79 -33.00 -14.08
CA MET A 768 -25.59 -33.58 -13.48
C MET A 768 -24.98 -32.69 -12.39
N ILE A 769 -24.79 -31.40 -12.67
CA ILE A 769 -24.04 -30.48 -11.79
C ILE A 769 -24.96 -29.60 -10.94
N LEU A 770 -26.04 -29.09 -11.53
CA LEU A 770 -26.95 -28.15 -10.87
C LEU A 770 -28.25 -28.87 -10.47
N ASN A 771 -28.77 -28.51 -9.31
CA ASN A 771 -30.14 -28.87 -8.95
C ASN A 771 -31.16 -27.99 -9.73
N SER A 772 -32.46 -28.32 -9.63
CA SER A 772 -33.52 -27.62 -10.36
C SER A 772 -33.66 -26.14 -9.97
N GLU A 773 -33.34 -25.80 -8.73
CA GLU A 773 -33.42 -24.44 -8.20
C GLU A 773 -32.22 -23.59 -8.63
N GLU A 774 -31.00 -24.07 -8.40
CA GLU A 774 -29.76 -23.45 -8.85
C GLU A 774 -29.79 -23.18 -10.35
N ARG A 775 -30.22 -24.18 -11.13
CA ARG A 775 -30.34 -24.03 -12.58
C ARG A 775 -31.30 -22.90 -12.96
N ARG A 776 -32.42 -22.76 -12.26
CA ARG A 776 -33.39 -21.67 -12.48
C ARG A 776 -32.75 -20.31 -12.19
N VAL A 777 -32.04 -20.19 -11.07
CA VAL A 777 -31.38 -18.95 -10.64
C VAL A 777 -30.26 -18.57 -11.61
N PHE A 778 -29.40 -19.50 -12.01
CA PHE A 778 -28.32 -19.22 -12.97
C PHE A 778 -28.87 -18.86 -14.36
N ILE A 779 -29.97 -19.47 -14.81
CA ILE A 779 -30.65 -19.07 -16.06
C ILE A 779 -31.19 -17.64 -15.95
N ALA A 780 -31.86 -17.31 -14.84
CA ALA A 780 -32.38 -15.96 -14.60
C ALA A 780 -31.25 -14.92 -14.55
N MET A 781 -30.16 -15.23 -13.84
CA MET A 781 -28.98 -14.37 -13.76
C MET A 781 -28.31 -14.20 -15.14
N ARG A 782 -28.24 -15.26 -15.94
CA ARG A 782 -27.73 -15.20 -17.30
C ARG A 782 -28.59 -14.27 -18.16
N ARG A 783 -29.91 -14.46 -18.13
CA ARG A 783 -30.87 -13.60 -18.84
C ARG A 783 -30.73 -12.13 -18.41
N TYR A 784 -30.76 -11.87 -17.10
CA TYR A 784 -30.61 -10.53 -16.54
C TYR A 784 -29.35 -9.83 -17.07
N LYS A 785 -28.22 -10.53 -17.07
CA LYS A 785 -26.96 -9.96 -17.56
C LYS A 785 -27.03 -9.67 -19.06
N ASN A 786 -27.59 -10.56 -19.88
CA ASN A 786 -27.76 -10.31 -21.31
C ASN A 786 -28.68 -9.11 -21.60
N VAL A 787 -29.76 -8.94 -20.83
CA VAL A 787 -30.61 -7.74 -20.91
C VAL A 787 -29.82 -6.49 -20.55
N GLU A 788 -29.04 -6.53 -19.45
CA GLU A 788 -28.18 -5.42 -19.04
C GLU A 788 -27.15 -5.04 -20.11
N MET A 789 -26.50 -6.03 -20.75
CA MET A 789 -25.54 -5.77 -21.84
C MET A 789 -26.18 -5.16 -23.08
N ASN A 790 -27.48 -5.39 -23.30
CA ASN A 790 -28.25 -4.92 -24.46
C ASN A 790 -29.13 -3.69 -24.16
N MET A 791 -28.85 -2.95 -23.09
CA MET A 791 -29.65 -1.76 -22.74
C MET A 791 -29.54 -0.63 -23.76
N GLU A 792 -28.38 -0.48 -24.40
CA GLU A 792 -28.14 0.50 -25.47
C GLU A 792 -28.36 -0.09 -26.88
N ALA A 793 -28.96 -1.28 -26.96
CA ALA A 793 -29.18 -1.96 -28.23
C ALA A 793 -30.32 -1.33 -29.04
N ASP A 794 -30.19 -1.32 -30.37
CA ASP A 794 -31.20 -0.75 -31.26
C ASP A 794 -32.45 -1.64 -31.35
N ILE A 795 -33.63 -1.07 -31.10
CA ILE A 795 -34.93 -1.72 -31.20
C ILE A 795 -35.79 -0.97 -32.20
N LYS A 796 -36.41 -1.72 -33.11
CA LYS A 796 -37.39 -1.16 -34.06
C LYS A 796 -38.75 -1.02 -33.38
N ILE A 797 -39.26 0.21 -33.33
CA ILE A 797 -40.58 0.57 -32.79
C ILE A 797 -41.47 1.16 -33.89
N ARG A 798 -42.79 1.00 -33.74
CA ARG A 798 -43.80 1.56 -34.65
C ARG A 798 -44.73 2.51 -33.89
N LEU A 799 -44.71 3.77 -34.30
CA LEU A 799 -45.47 4.86 -33.67
C LEU A 799 -46.50 5.45 -34.63
N GLY A 800 -47.56 6.07 -34.09
CA GLY A 800 -48.39 6.99 -34.87
C GLY A 800 -47.56 8.20 -35.34
N TRP A 801 -47.66 8.53 -36.63
CA TRP A 801 -47.00 9.66 -37.27
C TRP A 801 -47.48 10.99 -36.67
N THR A 802 -46.56 11.96 -36.50
CA THR A 802 -46.93 13.32 -36.08
C THR A 802 -46.24 14.35 -36.97
N PRO A 803 -46.99 15.27 -37.59
CA PRO A 803 -46.42 16.32 -38.42
C PRO A 803 -45.55 17.29 -37.59
N LYS A 804 -44.36 17.60 -38.09
CA LYS A 804 -43.47 18.61 -37.48
C LYS A 804 -43.97 20.01 -37.89
N LYS A 805 -44.46 20.82 -36.94
CA LYS A 805 -44.85 22.22 -37.17
C LYS A 805 -43.61 23.05 -37.59
N ARG A 806 -43.35 23.19 -38.89
CA ARG A 806 -42.35 24.14 -39.43
C ARG A 806 -43.07 25.24 -40.20
N ARG A 807 -42.92 26.48 -39.69
CA ARG A 807 -43.40 27.78 -40.20
C ARG A 807 -44.92 27.90 -40.37
N ASN A 808 -45.46 28.97 -39.80
CA ASN A 808 -46.84 29.42 -39.98
C ASN A 808 -47.12 29.71 -41.46
N VAL A 809 -47.51 28.70 -42.23
CA VAL A 809 -48.39 28.92 -43.37
C VAL A 809 -49.79 28.85 -42.77
N GLY A 810 -50.41 30.01 -42.57
CA GLY A 810 -51.82 30.06 -42.21
C GLY A 810 -52.60 29.24 -43.22
N ASP A 811 -53.40 28.31 -42.72
CA ASP A 811 -54.23 27.44 -43.55
C ASP A 811 -55.05 28.26 -44.54
N ARG A 812 -55.04 27.89 -45.83
CA ARG A 812 -55.79 28.61 -46.86
C ARG A 812 -57.25 28.28 -46.63
N ARG A 813 -58.05 29.26 -46.19
CA ARG A 813 -59.47 29.06 -45.90
C ARG A 813 -60.35 29.51 -47.06
N GLU A 814 -61.21 28.62 -47.52
CA GLU A 814 -62.23 28.91 -48.52
C GLU A 814 -63.62 28.99 -47.88
N ARG A 815 -64.47 29.89 -48.41
CA ARG A 815 -65.84 30.05 -47.91
C ARG A 815 -66.70 28.93 -48.48
N CYS A 816 -67.28 28.11 -47.61
CA CYS A 816 -68.27 27.11 -48.02
C CYS A 816 -69.49 27.80 -48.65
N GLN A 817 -69.93 27.32 -49.82
CA GLN A 817 -71.10 27.86 -50.52
C GLN A 817 -72.43 27.56 -49.81
N ARG A 818 -72.45 26.61 -48.88
CA ARG A 818 -73.67 26.16 -48.19
C ARG A 818 -73.84 26.74 -46.79
N CYS A 819 -72.83 26.62 -45.93
CA CYS A 819 -72.88 27.21 -44.58
C CYS A 819 -72.23 28.59 -44.47
N HIS A 820 -71.59 29.09 -45.55
CA HIS A 820 -70.90 30.38 -45.61
C HIS A 820 -69.75 30.59 -44.60
N VAL A 821 -69.39 29.56 -43.83
CA VAL A 821 -68.24 29.59 -42.94
C VAL A 821 -66.96 29.32 -43.72
N ARG A 822 -65.90 30.10 -43.43
CA ARG A 822 -64.56 29.88 -44.00
C ARG A 822 -63.91 28.66 -43.34
N ARG A 823 -63.55 27.65 -44.12
CA ARG A 823 -62.95 26.39 -43.67
C ARG A 823 -61.65 26.13 -44.40
N SER A 824 -60.76 25.35 -43.78
CA SER A 824 -59.56 24.81 -44.43
C SER A 824 -59.90 24.24 -45.79
N VAL A 825 -59.07 24.50 -46.81
CA VAL A 825 -59.15 23.81 -48.12
C VAL A 825 -59.07 22.30 -47.94
N THR A 826 -58.39 21.80 -46.91
CA THR A 826 -58.30 20.35 -46.63
C THR A 826 -59.62 19.71 -46.16
N ILE A 827 -60.56 20.51 -45.64
CA ILE A 827 -61.90 20.06 -45.21
C ILE A 827 -62.94 20.34 -46.32
N MET A 828 -62.55 20.93 -47.44
CA MET A 828 -63.44 21.08 -48.59
C MET A 828 -63.63 19.73 -49.29
N SER A 829 -64.84 19.47 -49.77
CA SER A 829 -65.14 18.24 -50.49
C SER A 829 -64.45 18.20 -51.84
N GLY A 830 -63.83 17.06 -52.15
CA GLY A 830 -63.32 16.78 -53.50
C GLY A 830 -64.44 16.51 -54.52
N GLU A 831 -65.56 15.94 -54.08
CA GLU A 831 -66.69 15.57 -54.94
C GLU A 831 -67.63 16.74 -55.21
N HIS A 832 -67.89 17.58 -54.19
CA HIS A 832 -68.73 18.77 -54.29
C HIS A 832 -67.90 20.05 -54.14
N LYS A 833 -67.43 20.57 -55.28
CA LYS A 833 -66.64 21.81 -55.33
C LYS A 833 -67.33 22.95 -54.57
N GLY A 834 -66.60 23.58 -53.65
CA GLY A 834 -67.08 24.74 -52.88
C GLY A 834 -67.93 24.40 -51.65
N VAL A 835 -68.16 23.11 -51.34
CA VAL A 835 -68.90 22.68 -50.14
C VAL A 835 -67.96 21.99 -49.16
N CYS A 836 -68.04 22.33 -47.87
CA CYS A 836 -67.19 21.69 -46.86
C CYS A 836 -67.71 20.30 -46.46
N GLY A 837 -66.80 19.40 -46.09
CA GLY A 837 -67.11 18.03 -45.63
C GLY A 837 -68.06 18.00 -44.44
N CYS A 838 -68.07 19.05 -43.61
CA CYS A 838 -69.03 19.22 -42.52
C CYS A 838 -70.49 19.33 -43.03
N CYS A 839 -70.71 20.05 -44.14
CA CYS A 839 -72.05 20.16 -44.73
C CYS A 839 -72.50 18.86 -45.39
N ILE A 840 -71.57 18.12 -45.98
CA ILE A 840 -71.84 16.80 -46.57
C ILE A 840 -72.20 15.80 -45.48
N TYR A 841 -71.43 15.79 -44.39
CA TYR A 841 -71.73 14.95 -43.24
C TYR A 841 -73.06 15.34 -42.59
N ALA A 842 -73.34 16.64 -42.41
CA ALA A 842 -74.65 17.08 -41.90
C ALA A 842 -75.83 16.56 -42.74
N ILE A 843 -75.66 16.51 -44.06
CA ILE A 843 -76.63 15.91 -44.99
C ILE A 843 -76.76 14.39 -44.77
N SER A 844 -75.64 13.67 -44.60
CA SER A 844 -75.68 12.21 -44.39
C SER A 844 -76.38 11.82 -43.07
N VAL A 845 -76.28 12.64 -42.03
CA VAL A 845 -77.02 12.49 -40.76
C VAL A 845 -78.37 13.26 -40.71
N LYS A 846 -78.89 13.73 -41.84
CA LYS A 846 -80.20 14.42 -41.98
C LYS A 846 -80.40 15.63 -41.04
N LYS A 847 -79.34 16.39 -40.75
CA LYS A 847 -79.41 17.63 -39.96
C LYS A 847 -79.30 18.86 -40.86
N ASP A 848 -79.94 19.97 -40.46
CA ASP A 848 -79.77 21.24 -41.15
C ASP A 848 -78.31 21.68 -41.12
N PRO A 849 -77.64 21.84 -42.28
CA PRO A 849 -76.21 22.13 -42.33
C PRO A 849 -75.84 23.45 -41.65
N LEU A 850 -76.72 24.45 -41.67
CA LEU A 850 -76.46 25.78 -41.09
C LEU A 850 -76.62 25.76 -39.57
N ALA A 851 -77.72 25.22 -39.05
CA ALA A 851 -77.94 25.06 -37.61
C ALA A 851 -76.87 24.16 -36.96
N TRP A 852 -76.51 23.03 -37.61
CA TRP A 852 -75.51 22.09 -37.08
C TRP A 852 -74.10 22.69 -37.01
N THR A 853 -73.75 23.59 -37.95
CA THR A 853 -72.44 24.26 -37.94
C THR A 853 -72.37 25.47 -37.00
N LEU A 854 -73.49 26.12 -36.69
CA LEU A 854 -73.56 27.25 -35.76
C LEU A 854 -73.67 26.80 -34.29
N GLU A 855 -74.48 25.78 -33.98
CA GLU A 855 -74.65 25.24 -32.61
C GLU A 855 -73.34 24.76 -31.98
N LYS A 856 -72.45 24.20 -32.80
CA LYS A 856 -71.25 23.53 -32.29
C LYS A 856 -70.02 24.43 -32.12
N ASN A 857 -70.06 25.70 -32.56
CA ASN A 857 -69.00 26.69 -32.44
C ASN A 857 -67.58 26.10 -32.37
N PHE A 858 -67.23 25.25 -33.35
CA PHE A 858 -65.94 24.54 -33.36
C PHE A 858 -64.82 25.52 -33.72
N THR A 859 -64.25 26.15 -32.69
CA THR A 859 -63.03 26.95 -32.79
C THR A 859 -61.78 26.08 -32.80
N ASN A 860 -61.89 24.80 -32.40
CA ASN A 860 -60.83 23.79 -32.52
C ASN A 860 -61.16 22.79 -33.64
N GLU A 861 -60.36 22.81 -34.71
CA GLU A 861 -60.46 21.87 -35.84
C GLU A 861 -60.10 20.42 -35.46
N ASP A 862 -59.51 20.21 -34.27
CA ASP A 862 -59.03 18.90 -33.78
C ASP A 862 -60.16 17.90 -33.44
N GLU A 863 -61.34 18.37 -32.98
CA GLU A 863 -62.44 17.46 -32.61
C GLU A 863 -63.15 16.84 -33.83
N LEU A 864 -63.04 17.47 -35.00
CA LEU A 864 -63.75 17.06 -36.23
C LEU A 864 -62.93 16.02 -37.03
N LEU A 865 -61.60 16.11 -36.96
CA LEU A 865 -60.68 15.09 -37.49
C LEU A 865 -60.83 13.74 -36.77
N GLY A 866 -61.26 13.74 -35.51
CA GLY A 866 -61.46 12.51 -34.74
C GLY A 866 -62.69 11.67 -35.11
N ARG A 867 -63.74 12.28 -35.67
CA ARG A 867 -65.04 11.59 -35.91
C ARG A 867 -65.36 11.28 -37.38
N VAL A 868 -64.77 11.99 -38.34
CA VAL A 868 -65.02 11.77 -39.78
C VAL A 868 -64.07 10.71 -40.37
N PHE A 869 -62.95 10.41 -39.72
CA PHE A 869 -61.90 9.53 -40.26
C PHE A 869 -62.00 8.06 -39.86
N HIS A 870 -63.12 7.63 -39.27
CA HIS A 870 -63.16 6.36 -38.55
C HIS A 870 -63.44 5.11 -39.42
N GLU A 871 -63.78 5.20 -40.71
CA GLU A 871 -64.22 3.99 -41.44
C GLU A 871 -63.55 3.62 -42.77
N ASP A 872 -62.81 4.46 -43.51
CA ASP A 872 -62.39 4.01 -44.88
C ASP A 872 -60.99 4.39 -45.40
N MET A 873 -60.04 4.86 -44.58
CA MET A 873 -58.65 5.06 -45.02
C MET A 873 -57.58 4.61 -44.03
N SER A 874 -57.66 3.36 -43.58
CA SER A 874 -56.64 2.68 -42.76
C SER A 874 -55.33 2.36 -43.51
N ARG A 875 -54.85 3.22 -44.42
CA ARG A 875 -53.41 3.29 -44.74
C ARG A 875 -52.76 4.14 -43.64
N THR A 876 -52.59 3.48 -42.49
CA THR A 876 -52.05 3.99 -41.23
C THR A 876 -50.84 4.91 -41.44
N LEU A 877 -51.00 6.17 -41.03
CA LEU A 877 -49.92 7.11 -40.79
C LEU A 877 -49.09 6.60 -39.59
N CYS A 878 -48.29 5.55 -39.80
CA CYS A 878 -47.34 5.02 -38.84
C CYS A 878 -45.92 5.34 -39.29
N GLU A 879 -45.04 5.64 -38.34
CA GLU A 879 -43.62 5.86 -38.57
C GLU A 879 -42.84 4.80 -37.80
N ASP A 880 -42.00 4.04 -38.50
CA ASP A 880 -41.05 3.13 -37.87
C ASP A 880 -39.84 3.94 -37.39
N ARG A 881 -39.43 3.75 -36.14
CA ARG A 881 -38.26 4.41 -35.54
C ARG A 881 -37.35 3.40 -34.86
N ILE A 882 -36.09 3.76 -34.70
CA ILE A 882 -35.12 3.01 -33.92
C ILE A 882 -34.93 3.73 -32.59
N VAL A 883 -35.07 3.00 -31.49
CA VAL A 883 -34.87 3.49 -30.12
C VAL A 883 -34.07 2.48 -29.32
N THR A 884 -33.48 2.91 -28.20
CA THR A 884 -32.76 2.02 -27.29
C THR A 884 -33.70 1.40 -26.26
N THR A 885 -33.37 0.18 -25.79
CA THR A 885 -34.08 -0.49 -24.69
C THR A 885 -34.16 0.41 -23.45
N LYS A 886 -33.06 1.11 -23.14
CA LYS A 886 -32.97 2.05 -22.02
C LYS A 886 -33.96 3.20 -22.10
N ALA A 887 -34.20 3.75 -23.29
CA ALA A 887 -35.18 4.81 -23.46
C ALA A 887 -36.61 4.33 -23.17
N LEU A 888 -36.93 3.09 -23.58
CA LEU A 888 -38.23 2.47 -23.28
C LEU A 888 -38.38 2.13 -21.79
N VAL A 889 -37.32 1.64 -21.13
CA VAL A 889 -37.32 1.37 -19.69
C VAL A 889 -37.51 2.65 -18.88
N ALA A 890 -36.88 3.76 -19.28
CA ALA A 890 -37.02 5.04 -18.59
C ALA A 890 -38.46 5.58 -18.59
N GLU A 891 -39.26 5.26 -19.62
CA GLU A 891 -40.64 5.75 -19.75
C GLU A 891 -41.70 4.73 -19.26
N ASN A 892 -41.43 3.43 -19.31
CA ASN A 892 -42.39 2.37 -19.01
C ASN A 892 -42.07 1.54 -17.76
N GLY A 893 -40.92 1.78 -17.13
CA GLY A 893 -40.43 0.95 -16.04
C GLY A 893 -39.90 -0.42 -16.49
N LEU A 894 -39.79 -1.34 -15.52
CA LEU A 894 -39.12 -2.64 -15.68
C LEU A 894 -40.07 -3.84 -15.78
N ASP A 895 -41.36 -3.66 -15.48
CA ASP A 895 -42.32 -4.75 -15.35
C ASP A 895 -42.53 -5.53 -16.65
N TRP A 896 -42.49 -4.84 -17.80
CA TRP A 896 -42.62 -5.47 -19.12
C TRP A 896 -41.44 -6.37 -19.48
N LEU A 897 -40.30 -6.24 -18.79
CA LEU A 897 -39.14 -7.14 -18.86
C LEU A 897 -39.19 -8.24 -17.79
N GLY A 898 -40.25 -8.34 -16.99
CA GLY A 898 -40.36 -9.33 -15.91
C GLY A 898 -39.34 -9.11 -14.78
N LEU A 899 -38.85 -7.87 -14.62
CA LEU A 899 -37.93 -7.46 -13.56
C LEU A 899 -38.66 -6.56 -12.55
N LYS A 900 -38.38 -6.74 -11.26
CA LYS A 900 -38.93 -5.89 -10.19
C LYS A 900 -38.12 -4.60 -10.07
N PRO A 901 -38.76 -3.45 -9.74
CA PRO A 901 -38.07 -2.18 -9.52
C PRO A 901 -37.35 -2.15 -8.16
N LEU A 902 -36.30 -2.95 -8.02
CA LEU A 902 -35.47 -3.05 -6.82
C LEU A 902 -34.22 -2.17 -6.95
N GLN A 903 -33.74 -1.64 -5.82
CA GLN A 903 -32.58 -0.74 -5.80
C GLN A 903 -31.30 -1.42 -6.35
N GLY A 904 -30.73 -0.89 -7.44
CA GLY A 904 -29.51 -1.45 -8.06
C GLY A 904 -29.71 -2.30 -9.31
N VAL A 905 -30.95 -2.66 -9.65
CA VAL A 905 -31.27 -3.45 -10.85
C VAL A 905 -31.05 -2.60 -12.10
N LEU A 906 -30.22 -3.10 -13.03
CA LEU A 906 -29.76 -2.41 -14.24
C LEU A 906 -28.96 -1.12 -14.01
N GLU A 907 -28.42 -0.93 -12.80
CA GLU A 907 -27.55 0.20 -12.43
C GLU A 907 -26.05 -0.16 -12.44
N GLY A 908 -25.68 -1.31 -13.00
CA GLY A 908 -24.28 -1.76 -13.10
C GLY A 908 -23.70 -2.38 -11.82
N LYS A 909 -24.52 -2.75 -10.84
CA LYS A 909 -24.08 -3.54 -9.67
C LYS A 909 -23.72 -4.97 -10.08
N SER A 910 -22.79 -5.59 -9.35
CA SER A 910 -22.43 -6.99 -9.56
C SER A 910 -23.58 -7.94 -9.20
N ALA A 911 -23.65 -9.10 -9.85
CA ALA A 911 -24.67 -10.10 -9.57
C ALA A 911 -24.62 -10.58 -8.11
N PHE A 912 -23.41 -10.74 -7.54
CA PHE A 912 -23.21 -11.01 -6.12
C PHE A 912 -23.88 -9.97 -5.20
N LYS A 913 -23.70 -8.67 -5.48
CA LYS A 913 -24.29 -7.60 -4.68
C LYS A 913 -25.82 -7.59 -4.78
N LEU A 914 -26.36 -7.87 -5.96
CA LEU A 914 -27.81 -8.01 -6.16
C LEU A 914 -28.38 -9.22 -5.43
N MET A 915 -27.70 -10.37 -5.49
CA MET A 915 -28.09 -11.58 -4.77
C MET A 915 -28.05 -11.36 -3.26
N SER A 916 -27.02 -10.69 -2.75
CA SER A 916 -26.87 -10.41 -1.31
C SER A 916 -27.94 -9.45 -0.79
N MET A 917 -28.35 -8.45 -1.60
CA MET A 917 -29.35 -7.46 -1.20
C MET A 917 -30.79 -7.97 -1.33
N HIS A 918 -31.12 -8.69 -2.41
CA HIS A 918 -32.51 -8.96 -2.80
C HIS A 918 -32.79 -10.44 -3.12
N GLY A 919 -31.80 -11.31 -2.93
CA GLY A 919 -31.86 -12.74 -3.26
C GLY A 919 -32.06 -13.01 -4.75
N ALA A 920 -32.46 -14.25 -5.06
CA ALA A 920 -32.70 -14.69 -6.45
C ALA A 920 -33.82 -13.91 -7.16
N SER A 921 -34.67 -13.21 -6.40
CA SER A 921 -35.78 -12.41 -6.94
C SER A 921 -35.32 -11.20 -7.77
N ALA A 922 -34.07 -10.75 -7.58
CA ALA A 922 -33.47 -9.63 -8.31
C ALA A 922 -33.37 -9.85 -9.82
N PHE A 923 -33.18 -11.12 -10.24
CA PHE A 923 -32.92 -11.47 -11.64
C PHE A 923 -34.21 -11.69 -12.46
N GLY A 924 -35.37 -11.69 -11.79
CA GLY A 924 -36.69 -11.86 -12.40
C GLY A 924 -36.87 -13.19 -13.14
N SER A 925 -37.90 -13.25 -13.97
CA SER A 925 -38.20 -14.40 -14.84
C SER A 925 -38.60 -13.91 -16.22
N SER A 926 -38.35 -14.72 -17.27
CA SER A 926 -38.79 -14.36 -18.62
C SER A 926 -40.32 -14.21 -18.66
N PRO A 927 -40.85 -13.09 -19.19
CA PRO A 927 -42.28 -12.89 -19.38
C PRO A 927 -42.91 -14.01 -20.22
N ASN A 928 -42.19 -14.54 -21.21
CA ASN A 928 -42.63 -15.60 -22.11
C ASN A 928 -42.85 -16.95 -21.39
N ALA A 929 -42.13 -17.21 -20.30
CA ALA A 929 -42.18 -18.49 -19.58
C ALA A 929 -43.38 -18.60 -18.61
N SER A 930 -44.00 -17.46 -18.27
CA SER A 930 -44.99 -17.41 -17.18
C SER A 930 -46.42 -17.79 -17.58
N GLY A 931 -46.70 -17.98 -18.88
CA GLY A 931 -48.03 -18.38 -19.38
C GLY A 931 -49.18 -17.40 -19.05
N LYS A 932 -48.92 -16.33 -18.30
CA LYS A 932 -49.86 -15.25 -18.05
C LYS A 932 -50.03 -14.50 -19.36
N GLU A 933 -51.26 -14.59 -19.85
CA GLU A 933 -51.80 -14.02 -21.07
C GLU A 933 -51.14 -12.69 -21.46
N LYS A 934 -50.83 -12.54 -22.76
CA LYS A 934 -51.32 -11.52 -23.72
C LYS A 934 -52.00 -10.23 -23.19
N ALA A 935 -51.76 -9.78 -21.97
CA ALA A 935 -52.04 -8.43 -21.54
C ALA A 935 -51.05 -7.57 -22.30
N ALA A 936 -51.52 -6.98 -23.40
CA ALA A 936 -50.74 -6.07 -24.23
C ALA A 936 -50.17 -4.97 -23.34
N PHE A 937 -48.89 -5.10 -22.94
CA PHE A 937 -48.19 -4.00 -22.31
C PHE A 937 -48.20 -2.85 -23.32
N ALA A 938 -49.02 -1.84 -23.06
CA ALA A 938 -49.14 -0.67 -23.91
C ALA A 938 -47.91 0.22 -23.66
N LEU A 939 -46.77 -0.19 -24.22
CA LEU A 939 -45.53 0.56 -24.13
C LEU A 939 -45.72 1.94 -24.78
N ARG A 940 -45.15 2.96 -24.16
CA ARG A 940 -45.18 4.36 -24.58
C ARG A 940 -43.78 4.84 -24.93
N TYR A 941 -43.70 5.72 -25.92
CA TYR A 941 -42.49 6.45 -26.24
C TYR A 941 -42.83 7.91 -26.58
N HIS A 942 -42.26 8.86 -25.84
CA HIS A 942 -42.62 10.28 -25.83
C HIS A 942 -44.15 10.50 -25.71
N GLY A 943 -44.81 9.76 -24.82
CA GLY A 943 -46.25 9.87 -24.54
C GLY A 943 -47.17 9.18 -25.54
N LYS A 944 -46.64 8.62 -26.64
CA LYS A 944 -47.41 7.88 -27.66
C LYS A 944 -47.38 6.38 -27.42
N THR A 945 -48.51 5.71 -27.61
CA THR A 945 -48.60 4.24 -27.52
C THR A 945 -47.95 3.57 -28.73
N LEU A 946 -47.16 2.53 -28.47
CA LEU A 946 -46.53 1.69 -29.49
C LEU A 946 -47.55 0.73 -30.13
N HIS A 947 -47.49 0.59 -31.44
CA HIS A 947 -48.32 -0.37 -32.19
C HIS A 947 -47.70 -1.77 -32.27
N ASN A 948 -46.42 -1.91 -31.92
CA ASN A 948 -45.66 -3.17 -32.02
C ASN A 948 -45.04 -3.64 -30.69
N SER A 949 -45.69 -3.37 -29.55
CA SER A 949 -45.14 -3.70 -28.21
C SER A 949 -44.70 -5.15 -28.05
N GLN A 950 -45.46 -6.13 -28.58
CA GLN A 950 -45.07 -7.54 -28.53
C GLN A 950 -43.82 -7.82 -29.37
N GLY A 951 -43.72 -7.20 -30.56
CA GLY A 951 -42.55 -7.31 -31.42
C GLY A 951 -41.30 -6.67 -30.80
N VAL A 952 -41.47 -5.66 -29.94
CA VAL A 952 -40.39 -5.06 -29.15
C VAL A 952 -39.89 -6.05 -28.10
N LEU A 953 -40.81 -6.64 -27.32
CA LEU A 953 -40.43 -7.64 -26.31
C LEU A 953 -39.74 -8.86 -26.93
N SER A 954 -40.25 -9.38 -28.06
CA SER A 954 -39.60 -10.49 -28.78
C SER A 954 -38.20 -10.16 -29.28
N GLN A 955 -37.93 -8.91 -29.69
CA GLN A 955 -36.57 -8.49 -30.08
C GLN A 955 -35.60 -8.50 -28.90
N VAL A 956 -36.06 -8.07 -27.71
CA VAL A 956 -35.23 -8.05 -26.49
C VAL A 956 -35.02 -9.46 -25.94
N GLU A 957 -36.08 -10.24 -25.77
CA GLU A 957 -35.99 -11.61 -25.26
C GLU A 957 -35.21 -12.51 -26.22
N GLY A 958 -35.40 -12.39 -27.54
CA GLY A 958 -34.64 -13.15 -28.52
C GLY A 958 -33.13 -12.93 -28.38
N ARG A 959 -32.69 -11.66 -28.25
CA ARG A 959 -31.28 -11.34 -27.98
C ARG A 959 -30.79 -11.91 -26.65
N ALA A 960 -31.61 -11.83 -25.60
CA ALA A 960 -31.25 -12.31 -24.28
C ALA A 960 -31.14 -13.85 -24.20
N GLU A 961 -31.99 -14.57 -24.93
CA GLU A 961 -32.00 -16.03 -25.02
C GLU A 961 -30.84 -16.57 -25.86
N ASP A 962 -30.60 -15.96 -27.03
CA ASP A 962 -29.50 -16.32 -27.94
C ASP A 962 -28.12 -15.90 -27.40
N GLY A 963 -28.09 -15.03 -26.37
CA GLY A 963 -26.85 -14.49 -25.81
C GLY A 963 -26.14 -13.54 -26.77
N LEU A 964 -26.87 -12.94 -27.71
CA LEU A 964 -26.36 -11.95 -28.65
C LEU A 964 -26.22 -10.61 -27.93
N VAL A 965 -25.06 -9.97 -28.10
CA VAL A 965 -24.79 -8.63 -27.58
C VAL A 965 -24.67 -7.68 -28.76
N ASP A 966 -25.44 -6.60 -28.75
CA ASP A 966 -25.37 -5.56 -29.78
C ASP A 966 -24.06 -4.77 -29.63
N LEU A 967 -23.15 -4.96 -30.58
CA LEU A 967 -21.86 -4.28 -30.63
C LEU A 967 -21.97 -3.01 -31.48
N GLY A 968 -21.08 -2.06 -31.22
CA GLY A 968 -20.82 -0.92 -32.08
C GLY A 968 -19.33 -0.85 -32.38
N THR A 969 -18.99 -0.28 -33.52
CA THR A 969 -17.60 -0.20 -33.95
C THR A 969 -16.96 1.10 -33.45
N CYS A 970 -15.77 0.99 -32.85
CA CYS A 970 -14.99 2.16 -32.47
C CYS A 970 -14.53 2.92 -33.71
N SER A 971 -14.80 4.23 -33.79
CA SER A 971 -14.41 5.04 -34.96
C SER A 971 -12.90 5.32 -35.07
N LEU A 972 -12.09 4.91 -34.08
CA LEU A 972 -10.64 5.15 -34.04
C LEU A 972 -9.82 3.89 -34.33
N CYS A 973 -10.08 2.79 -33.62
CA CYS A 973 -9.40 1.50 -33.85
C CYS A 973 -10.16 0.54 -34.76
N TYR A 974 -11.43 0.81 -35.07
CA TYR A 974 -12.32 -0.08 -35.86
C TYR A 974 -12.62 -1.43 -35.21
N ASP A 975 -12.32 -1.61 -33.93
CA ASP A 975 -12.74 -2.80 -33.18
C ASP A 975 -14.22 -2.73 -32.80
N ASP A 976 -14.87 -3.89 -32.78
CA ASP A 976 -16.24 -4.03 -32.29
C ASP A 976 -16.26 -4.09 -30.76
N VAL A 977 -16.95 -3.13 -30.16
CA VAL A 977 -17.03 -2.91 -28.72
C VAL A 977 -18.50 -2.83 -28.32
N ARG A 978 -18.84 -3.22 -27.10
CA ARG A 978 -20.21 -3.04 -26.60
C ARG A 978 -20.62 -1.57 -26.64
N ARG A 979 -21.86 -1.31 -27.07
CA ARG A 979 -22.36 0.07 -27.24
C ARG A 979 -22.36 0.90 -25.96
N ASP A 980 -22.53 0.29 -24.80
CA ASP A 980 -22.45 0.99 -23.50
C ASP A 980 -21.03 1.45 -23.14
N LYS A 981 -20.00 0.85 -23.76
CA LYS A 981 -18.59 1.20 -23.59
C LYS A 981 -18.09 2.19 -24.64
N LEU A 982 -18.92 2.51 -25.64
CA LEU A 982 -18.62 3.54 -26.63
C LEU A 982 -19.01 4.92 -26.08
N ILE A 983 -18.05 5.84 -26.12
CA ILE A 983 -18.19 7.19 -25.59
C ILE A 983 -18.10 8.19 -26.77
N LYS A 984 -18.83 9.30 -26.70
CA LYS A 984 -18.70 10.37 -27.69
C LYS A 984 -17.27 10.91 -27.70
N ALA A 985 -16.65 10.99 -28.88
CA ALA A 985 -15.23 11.35 -29.03
C ALA A 985 -14.84 12.69 -28.37
N CYS A 986 -15.74 13.68 -28.36
CA CYS A 986 -15.46 15.00 -27.76
C CYS A 986 -16.63 15.63 -26.99
N GLY A 987 -17.81 15.03 -26.99
CA GLY A 987 -18.99 15.53 -26.26
C GLY A 987 -19.61 16.84 -26.75
N ARG A 988 -19.09 17.47 -27.82
CA ARG A 988 -19.65 18.71 -28.41
C ARG A 988 -20.87 18.41 -29.28
N THR A 989 -21.81 19.35 -29.34
CA THR A 989 -22.94 19.28 -30.28
C THR A 989 -22.44 19.24 -31.73
N GLY A 990 -22.99 18.33 -32.53
CA GLY A 990 -22.60 18.11 -33.93
C GLY A 990 -21.49 17.08 -34.16
N CYS A 991 -20.79 16.58 -33.13
CA CYS A 991 -19.89 15.43 -33.28
C CYS A 991 -20.63 14.15 -32.88
N GLN A 992 -20.90 13.28 -33.87
CA GLN A 992 -21.61 12.01 -33.65
C GLN A 992 -20.69 10.79 -33.52
N GLN A 993 -19.37 10.99 -33.65
CA GLN A 993 -18.40 9.89 -33.62
C GLN A 993 -18.24 9.33 -32.20
N THR A 994 -18.15 7.99 -32.13
CA THR A 994 -18.06 7.23 -30.88
C THR A 994 -16.80 6.38 -30.86
N VAL A 995 -16.10 6.38 -29.73
CA VAL A 995 -14.79 5.74 -29.56
C VAL A 995 -14.80 4.99 -28.24
N ASP A 996 -14.06 3.89 -28.16
CA ASP A 996 -13.87 3.18 -26.89
C ASP A 996 -12.98 3.97 -25.91
N GLU A 997 -13.02 3.56 -24.65
CA GLU A 997 -12.33 4.25 -23.56
C GLU A 997 -10.79 4.20 -23.69
N LYS A 998 -10.23 3.09 -24.18
CA LYS A 998 -8.77 2.92 -24.30
C LYS A 998 -8.21 3.85 -25.37
N CYS A 999 -8.85 3.90 -26.54
CA CYS A 999 -8.47 4.81 -27.61
C CYS A 999 -8.52 6.28 -27.19
N LEU A 1000 -9.53 6.70 -26.39
CA LEU A 1000 -9.60 8.07 -25.88
C LEU A 1000 -8.56 8.36 -24.81
N GLN A 1001 -8.27 7.40 -23.93
CA GLN A 1001 -7.21 7.51 -22.93
C GLN A 1001 -5.85 7.65 -23.60
N GLU A 1002 -5.57 6.85 -24.63
CA GLU A 1002 -4.32 6.94 -25.37
C GLU A 1002 -4.22 8.25 -26.18
N TRP A 1003 -5.32 8.71 -26.77
CA TRP A 1003 -5.33 9.94 -27.56
C TRP A 1003 -5.10 11.19 -26.69
N TYR A 1004 -5.93 11.40 -25.66
CA TYR A 1004 -5.85 12.60 -24.81
C TYR A 1004 -4.79 12.49 -23.71
N GLY A 1005 -4.44 11.28 -23.27
CA GLY A 1005 -3.49 11.05 -22.18
C GLY A 1005 -2.01 11.14 -22.59
N LYS A 1006 -1.70 11.17 -23.89
CA LYS A 1006 -0.32 11.31 -24.40
C LYS A 1006 0.33 12.65 -24.08
N SER A 1007 -0.45 13.72 -23.91
CA SER A 1007 0.09 15.04 -23.54
C SER A 1007 0.20 15.18 -22.02
N ALA A 1008 1.40 15.38 -21.50
CA ALA A 1008 1.66 15.56 -20.06
C ALA A 1008 2.53 16.80 -19.78
N PRO A 1009 2.50 17.34 -18.54
CA PRO A 1009 3.46 18.37 -18.11
C PRO A 1009 4.91 17.90 -18.27
N GLY A 1010 5.80 18.82 -18.62
CA GLY A 1010 7.23 18.57 -18.86
C GLY A 1010 7.56 18.04 -20.26
N GLN A 1011 6.55 17.75 -21.09
CA GLN A 1011 6.72 17.21 -22.44
C GLN A 1011 6.40 18.23 -23.53
N LEU A 1012 6.78 17.88 -24.77
CA LEU A 1012 6.39 18.63 -25.95
C LEU A 1012 4.88 18.53 -26.17
N LEU A 1013 4.23 19.68 -26.32
CA LEU A 1013 2.81 19.77 -26.52
C LEU A 1013 2.45 19.41 -27.97
N SER A 1014 1.58 18.42 -28.15
CA SER A 1014 0.98 18.11 -29.46
C SER A 1014 -0.42 18.73 -29.55
N PRO A 1015 -0.61 19.86 -30.26
CA PRO A 1015 -1.90 20.55 -30.26
C PRO A 1015 -3.02 19.73 -30.91
N THR A 1016 -2.67 18.75 -31.74
CA THR A 1016 -3.62 17.83 -32.39
C THR A 1016 -4.19 16.79 -31.43
N GLN A 1017 -3.42 16.38 -30.42
CA GLN A 1017 -3.82 15.38 -29.42
C GLN A 1017 -4.72 15.99 -28.31
N LEU A 1018 -4.70 17.31 -28.15
CA LEU A 1018 -5.61 18.04 -27.26
C LEU A 1018 -6.95 18.40 -27.91
N CYS A 1019 -7.07 18.18 -29.22
CA CYS A 1019 -8.29 18.37 -29.99
C CYS A 1019 -8.96 17.02 -30.32
N CYS A 1020 -10.26 17.07 -30.59
CA CYS A 1020 -11.00 15.90 -31.07
C CYS A 1020 -10.37 15.34 -32.37
N PRO A 1021 -10.12 14.01 -32.48
CA PRO A 1021 -9.52 13.41 -33.68
C PRO A 1021 -10.38 13.62 -34.94
N PHE A 1022 -11.70 13.70 -34.79
CA PHE A 1022 -12.64 13.80 -35.91
C PHE A 1022 -13.00 15.25 -36.25
N CYS A 1023 -13.54 16.00 -35.28
CA CYS A 1023 -14.05 17.34 -35.55
C CYS A 1023 -13.05 18.46 -35.30
N ARG A 1024 -11.81 18.13 -34.83
CA ARG A 1024 -10.70 19.07 -34.55
C ARG A 1024 -11.05 20.25 -33.64
N ARG A 1025 -12.16 20.17 -32.92
CA ARG A 1025 -12.58 21.15 -31.90
C ARG A 1025 -12.10 20.69 -30.53
N LEU A 1026 -11.90 21.65 -29.63
CA LEU A 1026 -11.63 21.36 -28.23
C LEU A 1026 -12.79 20.53 -27.62
N PRO A 1027 -12.49 19.41 -26.97
CA PRO A 1027 -13.51 18.58 -26.34
C PRO A 1027 -14.28 19.35 -25.27
N ALA A 1028 -15.45 18.81 -24.89
CA ALA A 1028 -16.17 19.29 -23.73
C ALA A 1028 -15.32 19.02 -22.47
N VAL A 1029 -15.36 19.93 -21.49
CA VAL A 1029 -14.58 19.83 -20.25
C VAL A 1029 -14.80 18.49 -19.54
N LYS A 1030 -16.02 17.95 -19.58
CA LYS A 1030 -16.35 16.62 -19.02
C LYS A 1030 -15.58 15.46 -19.66
N ILE A 1031 -15.28 15.53 -20.96
CA ILE A 1031 -14.50 14.48 -21.66
C ILE A 1031 -13.01 14.67 -21.35
N LEU A 1032 -12.51 15.89 -21.48
CA LEU A 1032 -11.08 16.17 -21.24
C LEU A 1032 -10.68 15.88 -19.79
N SER A 1033 -11.48 16.32 -18.80
CA SER A 1033 -11.23 16.04 -17.38
C SER A 1033 -11.21 14.56 -17.01
N ARG A 1034 -11.91 13.70 -17.77
CA ARG A 1034 -11.93 12.25 -17.54
C ARG A 1034 -10.63 11.59 -17.99
N PHE A 1035 -10.08 11.99 -19.14
CA PHE A 1035 -8.94 11.32 -19.76
C PHE A 1035 -7.60 12.04 -19.56
N ASN A 1036 -7.64 13.36 -19.31
CA ASN A 1036 -6.49 14.20 -19.01
C ASN A 1036 -6.90 15.39 -18.13
N ARG A 1037 -6.98 15.15 -16.81
CA ARG A 1037 -7.40 16.15 -15.82
C ARG A 1037 -6.50 17.38 -15.81
N LEU A 1038 -5.20 17.19 -15.98
CA LEU A 1038 -4.21 18.27 -15.96
C LEU A 1038 -4.37 19.20 -17.17
N ALA A 1039 -4.80 18.68 -18.33
CA ALA A 1039 -4.98 19.48 -19.53
C ALA A 1039 -6.16 20.46 -19.43
N VAL A 1040 -7.06 20.28 -18.46
CA VAL A 1040 -8.16 21.22 -18.20
C VAL A 1040 -7.65 22.56 -17.69
N THR A 1041 -6.54 22.55 -16.94
CA THR A 1041 -5.91 23.76 -16.38
C THR A 1041 -4.79 24.31 -17.26
N LEU A 1042 -4.54 23.69 -18.43
CA LEU A 1042 -3.51 24.12 -19.37
C LEU A 1042 -3.92 25.46 -20.00
N CYS A 1043 -3.20 26.51 -19.64
CA CYS A 1043 -3.38 27.85 -20.20
C CYS A 1043 -2.40 28.11 -21.36
N GLY A 1044 -2.73 29.05 -22.25
CA GLY A 1044 -1.88 29.39 -23.41
C GLY A 1044 -2.02 28.47 -24.63
N LEU A 1045 -2.94 27.49 -24.59
CA LEU A 1045 -3.16 26.54 -25.68
C LEU A 1045 -3.60 27.21 -26.99
N GLN A 1046 -4.40 28.28 -26.92
CA GLN A 1046 -4.85 28.99 -28.12
C GLN A 1046 -3.67 29.58 -28.89
N THR A 1047 -2.69 30.16 -28.19
CA THR A 1047 -1.46 30.70 -28.78
C THR A 1047 -0.64 29.60 -29.42
N ALA A 1048 -0.49 28.45 -28.74
CA ALA A 1048 0.20 27.27 -29.26
C ALA A 1048 -0.47 26.64 -30.49
N LEU A 1049 -1.80 26.78 -30.62
CA LEU A 1049 -2.55 26.31 -31.80
C LEU A 1049 -2.40 27.24 -33.01
N THR A 1050 -2.17 28.54 -32.77
CA THR A 1050 -2.06 29.55 -33.84
C THR A 1050 -0.64 29.79 -34.32
N ASP A 1051 0.35 29.60 -33.45
CA ASP A 1051 1.76 29.89 -33.75
C ASP A 1051 2.43 28.68 -34.41
N THR A 1052 2.67 28.78 -35.71
CA THR A 1052 3.30 27.72 -36.51
C THR A 1052 4.83 27.79 -36.54
N HIS A 1053 5.45 28.82 -35.95
CA HIS A 1053 6.90 29.03 -35.99
C HIS A 1053 7.63 28.29 -34.87
N PHE A 1054 6.93 27.98 -33.78
CA PHE A 1054 7.52 27.32 -32.62
C PHE A 1054 6.86 25.97 -32.31
N PHE A 1055 7.65 25.04 -31.80
CA PHE A 1055 7.17 23.93 -31.00
C PHE A 1055 6.92 24.42 -29.58
N TYR A 1056 5.80 24.01 -28.99
CA TYR A 1056 5.41 24.40 -27.63
C TYR A 1056 5.65 23.25 -26.66
N GLY A 1057 6.10 23.55 -25.45
CA GLY A 1057 6.21 22.61 -24.33
C GLY A 1057 5.18 22.95 -23.24
N TRP A 1058 4.78 21.94 -22.48
CA TRP A 1058 3.95 22.13 -21.28
C TRP A 1058 4.87 22.32 -20.07
N CYS A 1059 4.94 23.51 -19.50
CA CYS A 1059 5.80 23.76 -18.35
C CYS A 1059 5.28 23.07 -17.08
N THR A 1060 6.17 22.36 -16.36
CA THR A 1060 5.86 21.70 -15.08
C THR A 1060 5.50 22.67 -13.95
N ASP A 1061 6.16 23.82 -13.88
CA ASP A 1061 5.99 24.77 -12.76
C ASP A 1061 4.74 25.65 -12.90
N CYS A 1062 4.56 26.32 -14.06
CA CYS A 1062 3.42 27.23 -14.25
C CYS A 1062 2.19 26.57 -14.88
N GLY A 1063 2.34 25.39 -15.49
CA GLY A 1063 1.25 24.70 -16.17
C GLY A 1063 0.77 25.35 -17.48
N TYR A 1064 1.50 26.33 -18.03
CA TYR A 1064 1.19 26.97 -19.31
C TYR A 1064 1.90 26.29 -20.49
N ALA A 1065 1.27 26.36 -21.66
CA ALA A 1065 1.90 26.08 -22.94
C ALA A 1065 2.82 27.25 -23.33
N LYS A 1066 4.13 27.00 -23.43
CA LYS A 1066 5.15 28.00 -23.71
C LYS A 1066 6.05 27.54 -24.87
N ARG A 1067 6.68 28.48 -25.58
CA ARG A 1067 7.58 28.18 -26.71
C ARG A 1067 8.79 27.38 -26.20
N ALA A 1068 9.07 26.24 -26.82
CA ALA A 1068 10.19 25.37 -26.49
C ALA A 1068 11.31 25.48 -27.54
N TYR A 1069 11.00 25.21 -28.81
CA TYR A 1069 11.96 25.26 -29.92
C TYR A 1069 11.40 26.04 -31.10
N GLU A 1070 12.24 26.81 -31.79
CA GLU A 1070 11.85 27.40 -33.07
C GLU A 1070 11.99 26.35 -34.18
N ARG A 1071 10.95 26.19 -35.01
CA ARG A 1071 10.93 25.16 -36.06
C ARG A 1071 12.04 25.35 -37.11
N ALA A 1072 12.45 26.60 -37.34
CA ALA A 1072 13.52 26.93 -38.28
C ALA A 1072 14.90 26.39 -37.83
N CYS A 1073 15.08 26.16 -36.52
CA CYS A 1073 16.34 25.70 -35.94
C CYS A 1073 16.47 24.17 -35.86
N CYS A 1074 15.42 23.40 -36.20
CA CYS A 1074 15.37 21.95 -35.96
C CYS A 1074 15.78 21.06 -37.14
N GLY A 1075 16.08 21.59 -38.34
CA GLY A 1075 16.49 20.78 -39.50
C GLY A 1075 15.50 19.68 -39.92
N GLU A 1076 15.91 18.73 -40.78
CA GLU A 1076 15.12 17.54 -41.14
C GLU A 1076 15.08 16.47 -40.01
N ASP A 1077 15.78 16.71 -38.90
CA ASP A 1077 15.85 15.79 -37.76
C ASP A 1077 14.61 15.91 -36.84
N ARG A 1078 14.16 14.78 -36.28
CA ARG A 1078 13.06 14.77 -35.31
C ARG A 1078 13.50 15.50 -34.04
N VAL A 1079 12.71 16.49 -33.62
CA VAL A 1079 12.84 17.13 -32.29
C VAL A 1079 12.83 16.06 -31.21
N GLY A 1080 13.85 16.04 -30.35
CA GLY A 1080 13.97 15.09 -29.25
C GLY A 1080 12.83 15.21 -28.23
N GLU A 1081 12.55 14.12 -27.52
CA GLU A 1081 11.53 14.12 -26.45
C GLU A 1081 11.99 15.02 -25.29
N LEU A 1082 11.09 15.90 -24.85
CA LEU A 1082 11.27 16.72 -23.66
C LEU A 1082 10.80 15.94 -22.43
N HIS A 1083 11.63 15.90 -21.39
CA HIS A 1083 11.27 15.38 -20.07
C HIS A 1083 11.53 16.47 -19.02
N ASP A 1084 10.61 16.63 -18.07
CA ASP A 1084 10.67 17.61 -16.98
C ASP A 1084 10.94 19.07 -17.40
N TRP A 1085 10.52 19.43 -18.62
CA TRP A 1085 10.80 20.73 -19.19
C TRP A 1085 10.12 21.88 -18.44
N LYS A 1086 10.90 22.92 -18.16
CA LYS A 1086 10.47 24.19 -17.54
C LYS A 1086 10.64 25.30 -18.56
N CYS A 1087 9.67 26.23 -18.61
CA CYS A 1087 9.83 27.41 -19.46
C CYS A 1087 10.87 28.35 -18.85
N VAL A 1088 11.51 29.15 -19.71
CA VAL A 1088 12.57 30.10 -19.35
C VAL A 1088 12.16 30.98 -18.17
N GLU A 1089 10.96 31.57 -18.21
CA GLU A 1089 10.43 32.42 -17.13
C GLU A 1089 10.40 31.73 -15.75
N CYS A 1090 10.07 30.43 -15.70
CA CYS A 1090 9.99 29.68 -14.45
C CYS A 1090 11.37 29.23 -13.98
N ALA A 1091 12.25 28.84 -14.91
CA ALA A 1091 13.65 28.56 -14.59
C ALA A 1091 14.33 29.80 -14.01
N ASP A 1092 14.15 30.96 -14.64
CA ASP A 1092 14.69 32.24 -14.17
C ASP A 1092 14.12 32.64 -12.80
N ALA A 1093 12.83 32.43 -12.57
CA ALA A 1093 12.18 32.70 -11.29
C ALA A 1093 12.69 31.76 -10.18
N HIS A 1094 12.91 30.49 -10.50
CA HIS A 1094 13.49 29.51 -9.58
C HIS A 1094 14.94 29.90 -9.25
N ASP A 1095 15.76 30.26 -10.23
CA ASP A 1095 17.11 30.76 -10.01
C ASP A 1095 17.12 32.08 -9.24
N ALA A 1096 16.14 32.96 -9.44
CA ALA A 1096 15.98 34.18 -8.67
C ALA A 1096 15.62 33.89 -7.20
N LEU A 1097 14.78 32.87 -6.95
CA LEU A 1097 14.44 32.40 -5.61
C LEU A 1097 15.66 31.76 -4.92
N ILE A 1098 16.39 30.89 -5.61
CA ILE A 1098 17.66 30.31 -5.12
C ILE A 1098 18.63 31.44 -4.74
N ARG A 1099 18.80 32.45 -5.60
CA ARG A 1099 19.62 33.63 -5.32
C ARG A 1099 19.09 34.50 -4.18
N ARG A 1100 17.81 34.38 -3.80
CA ARG A 1100 17.21 35.10 -2.68
C ARG A 1100 17.40 34.34 -1.37
N VAL A 1101 17.17 33.03 -1.40
CA VAL A 1101 17.45 32.09 -0.31
C VAL A 1101 18.94 32.07 0.03
N ASP A 1102 19.82 32.02 -0.96
CA ASP A 1102 21.28 32.11 -0.77
C ASP A 1102 21.70 33.45 -0.15
N ARG A 1103 20.98 34.54 -0.46
CA ARG A 1103 21.19 35.86 0.19
C ARG A 1103 20.68 35.92 1.63
N GLU A 1104 19.61 35.21 1.96
CA GLU A 1104 19.05 35.16 3.31
C GLU A 1104 19.84 34.22 4.22
N LEU A 1105 20.39 33.13 3.68
CA LEU A 1105 21.22 32.17 4.40
C LEU A 1105 22.67 32.64 4.61
N ASN A 1106 23.20 33.56 3.77
CA ASN A 1106 24.58 34.05 3.86
C ASN A 1106 24.68 35.60 3.89
N PRO A 1107 24.37 36.27 5.02
CA PRO A 1107 24.36 37.74 5.13
C PRO A 1107 25.75 38.41 5.13
N LEU A 1108 26.86 37.67 5.12
CA LEU A 1108 28.23 38.21 5.30
C LEU A 1108 29.03 38.49 4.01
N ARG A 1109 28.44 38.42 2.82
CA ARG A 1109 29.15 38.84 1.59
C ARG A 1109 29.12 40.37 1.42
N THR A 1110 30.14 41.05 1.96
CA THR A 1110 30.37 42.49 1.71
C THR A 1110 30.71 42.80 0.25
N PRO A 1111 30.40 44.02 -0.25
CA PRO A 1111 30.40 44.34 -1.66
C PRO A 1111 31.77 44.81 -2.15
N ARG A 1112 32.63 43.88 -2.57
CA ARG A 1112 33.84 44.19 -3.35
C ARG A 1112 34.09 43.12 -4.41
N GLN A 1113 33.15 42.99 -5.35
CA GLN A 1113 33.36 42.39 -6.68
C GLN A 1113 32.12 42.61 -7.56
N LYS A 1114 31.69 43.88 -7.68
CA LYS A 1114 30.83 44.32 -8.79
C LYS A 1114 31.73 44.71 -9.97
N ALA A 1115 32.28 43.73 -10.69
CA ALA A 1115 32.87 43.90 -12.02
C ALA A 1115 33.35 42.56 -12.59
N LYS A 1116 32.43 41.69 -13.01
CA LYS A 1116 32.65 40.61 -14.01
C LYS A 1116 31.35 39.81 -14.18
N HIS A 1117 30.32 40.45 -14.71
CA HIS A 1117 29.20 39.75 -15.34
C HIS A 1117 28.92 40.48 -16.64
N LYS A 1118 29.72 40.16 -17.66
CA LYS A 1118 29.39 40.46 -19.06
C LYS A 1118 30.12 39.60 -20.10
N ASP A 1119 31.03 38.70 -19.72
CA ASP A 1119 31.83 37.92 -20.69
C ASP A 1119 31.72 36.40 -20.49
N GLU A 1120 30.51 35.85 -20.39
CA GLU A 1120 30.26 34.39 -20.42
C GLU A 1120 29.35 33.99 -21.58
N GLU A 1121 29.62 34.54 -22.76
CA GLU A 1121 29.14 33.97 -24.03
C GLU A 1121 30.31 33.42 -24.88
N LEU A 1122 31.50 33.23 -24.28
CA LEU A 1122 32.74 32.97 -25.04
C LEU A 1122 33.81 32.16 -24.28
N VAL A 1123 33.50 31.00 -23.68
CA VAL A 1123 34.55 30.10 -23.15
C VAL A 1123 34.20 28.61 -23.26
N ASP A 1124 34.36 28.02 -24.44
CA ASP A 1124 34.59 26.55 -24.61
C ASP A 1124 36.08 26.26 -24.90
N ALA A 1125 36.98 27.17 -24.50
CA ALA A 1125 38.38 27.16 -24.91
C ALA A 1125 39.40 26.81 -23.80
N THR A 1126 39.04 26.88 -22.52
CA THR A 1126 40.01 26.79 -21.40
C THR A 1126 40.25 25.39 -20.87
N TYR A 1127 39.40 24.41 -21.18
CA TYR A 1127 39.52 23.04 -20.65
C TYR A 1127 39.94 22.05 -21.74
N LYS A 1128 40.95 21.22 -21.46
CA LYS A 1128 41.35 20.11 -22.34
C LYS A 1128 41.01 18.79 -21.68
N ARG A 1129 40.38 17.88 -22.43
CA ARG A 1129 39.99 16.56 -21.91
C ARG A 1129 41.15 15.58 -21.99
N CYS A 1130 41.32 14.76 -20.96
CA CYS A 1130 42.30 13.67 -20.99
C CYS A 1130 41.98 12.69 -22.14
N PRO A 1131 42.94 12.30 -22.98
CA PRO A 1131 42.70 11.38 -24.09
C PRO A 1131 42.37 9.94 -23.65
N ARG A 1132 42.57 9.59 -22.35
CA ARG A 1132 42.31 8.25 -21.83
C ARG A 1132 41.02 8.14 -21.01
N CYS A 1133 40.74 9.09 -20.12
CA CYS A 1133 39.56 9.04 -19.23
C CYS A 1133 38.59 10.22 -19.41
N SER A 1134 38.86 11.12 -20.35
CA SER A 1134 38.00 12.26 -20.73
C SER A 1134 37.68 13.30 -19.64
N VAL A 1135 38.31 13.17 -18.46
CA VAL A 1135 38.26 14.16 -17.38
C VAL A 1135 38.77 15.51 -17.91
N PRO A 1136 38.01 16.62 -17.72
CA PRO A 1136 38.44 17.95 -18.12
C PRO A 1136 39.60 18.40 -17.23
N ILE A 1137 40.65 18.90 -17.85
CA ILE A 1137 41.86 19.37 -17.17
C ILE A 1137 42.08 20.81 -17.57
N GLU A 1138 42.28 21.66 -16.55
CA GLU A 1138 42.64 23.06 -16.68
C GLU A 1138 44.12 23.22 -16.33
N LYS A 1139 44.91 23.77 -17.25
CA LYS A 1139 46.30 24.14 -16.97
C LYS A 1139 46.32 25.53 -16.35
N ILE A 1140 46.61 25.61 -15.06
CA ILE A 1140 46.64 26.88 -14.31
C ILE A 1140 48.00 27.58 -14.47
N TYR A 1141 49.11 26.84 -14.46
CA TYR A 1141 50.48 27.33 -14.71
C TYR A 1141 51.44 26.16 -15.00
N GLY A 1142 52.65 26.44 -15.51
CA GLY A 1142 53.72 25.43 -15.71
C GLY A 1142 53.89 24.93 -17.15
N CYS A 1143 54.58 23.80 -17.32
CA CYS A 1143 54.92 23.27 -18.64
C CYS A 1143 53.73 22.65 -19.38
N ASN A 1144 53.85 22.49 -20.71
CA ASN A 1144 52.82 21.90 -21.56
C ASN A 1144 52.66 20.37 -21.44
N HIS A 1145 53.42 19.72 -20.55
CA HIS A 1145 53.30 18.30 -20.25
C HIS A 1145 52.38 18.09 -19.04
N ILE A 1146 51.23 17.44 -19.28
CA ILE A 1146 50.22 17.18 -18.25
C ILE A 1146 50.14 15.69 -17.95
N THR A 1147 50.07 15.35 -16.67
CA THR A 1147 49.82 13.99 -16.19
C THR A 1147 48.43 13.96 -15.56
N CYS A 1148 47.50 13.21 -16.16
CA CYS A 1148 46.16 13.04 -15.61
C CYS A 1148 46.19 12.11 -14.38
N ILE A 1149 45.18 12.21 -13.51
CA ILE A 1149 44.94 11.30 -12.37
C ILE A 1149 44.85 9.82 -12.78
N CYS A 1150 44.49 9.52 -14.03
CA CYS A 1150 44.49 8.15 -14.56
C CYS A 1150 45.89 7.64 -14.97
N GLY A 1151 46.94 8.43 -14.76
CA GLY A 1151 48.33 8.12 -15.10
C GLY A 1151 48.74 8.42 -16.54
N GLN A 1152 47.85 8.96 -17.38
CA GLN A 1152 48.16 9.30 -18.78
C GLN A 1152 48.93 10.62 -18.88
N HIS A 1153 50.09 10.59 -19.54
CA HIS A 1153 50.86 11.77 -19.93
C HIS A 1153 50.39 12.28 -21.30
N PHE A 1154 50.14 13.58 -21.44
CA PHE A 1154 49.71 14.17 -22.72
C PHE A 1154 50.13 15.64 -22.85
N CYS A 1155 50.15 16.14 -24.08
CA CYS A 1155 50.48 17.54 -24.39
C CYS A 1155 49.22 18.41 -24.26
N TYR A 1156 49.28 19.48 -23.46
CA TYR A 1156 48.13 20.37 -23.25
C TYR A 1156 47.74 21.15 -24.51
N VAL A 1157 48.72 21.48 -25.37
CA VAL A 1157 48.52 22.30 -26.57
C VAL A 1157 47.68 21.55 -27.61
N CYS A 1158 48.03 20.29 -27.89
CA CYS A 1158 47.40 19.51 -28.96
C CYS A 1158 46.53 18.33 -28.46
N GLY A 1159 46.55 18.01 -27.17
CA GLY A 1159 45.74 16.95 -26.56
C GLY A 1159 46.24 15.52 -26.79
N ILE A 1160 47.37 15.31 -27.47
CA ILE A 1160 47.88 13.98 -27.82
C ILE A 1160 48.54 13.31 -26.60
N GLY A 1161 48.09 12.09 -26.27
CA GLY A 1161 48.65 11.25 -25.21
C GLY A 1161 49.84 10.41 -25.67
N THR A 1162 50.93 10.41 -24.89
CA THR A 1162 52.13 9.59 -25.15
C THR A 1162 52.65 8.96 -23.85
N SER A 1163 53.71 8.14 -23.94
CA SER A 1163 54.42 7.65 -22.75
C SER A 1163 55.32 8.75 -22.17
N ARG A 1164 55.62 8.65 -20.86
CA ARG A 1164 56.42 9.65 -20.12
C ARG A 1164 57.78 9.96 -20.75
N SER A 1165 58.41 8.99 -21.41
CA SER A 1165 59.73 9.15 -22.05
C SER A 1165 59.66 9.88 -23.40
N GLN A 1166 58.51 9.85 -24.09
CA GLN A 1166 58.35 10.38 -25.45
C GLN A 1166 57.69 11.76 -25.49
N ILE A 1167 57.04 12.18 -24.40
CA ILE A 1167 56.27 13.43 -24.34
C ILE A 1167 57.13 14.69 -24.56
N TYR A 1168 58.34 14.74 -23.98
CA TYR A 1168 59.23 15.89 -24.18
C TYR A 1168 59.76 15.96 -25.62
N GLY A 1169 60.04 14.82 -26.26
CA GLY A 1169 60.42 14.78 -27.68
C GLY A 1169 59.28 15.24 -28.60
N HIS A 1170 58.04 14.88 -28.28
CA HIS A 1170 56.86 15.39 -28.99
C HIS A 1170 56.71 16.90 -28.84
N ILE A 1171 56.78 17.42 -27.61
CA ILE A 1171 56.61 18.86 -27.33
C ILE A 1171 57.71 19.69 -28.01
N GLN A 1172 58.98 19.24 -27.94
CA GLN A 1172 60.10 19.91 -28.60
C GLN A 1172 59.95 19.93 -30.12
N SER A 1173 59.59 18.78 -30.74
CA SER A 1173 59.54 18.65 -32.20
C SER A 1173 58.31 19.28 -32.85
N LYS A 1174 57.16 19.29 -32.17
CA LYS A 1174 55.89 19.81 -32.72
C LYS A 1174 55.55 21.21 -32.27
N HIS A 1175 56.04 21.65 -31.11
CA HIS A 1175 55.68 22.93 -30.51
C HIS A 1175 56.89 23.80 -30.15
N GLY A 1176 58.11 23.36 -30.46
CA GLY A 1176 59.32 24.19 -30.40
C GLY A 1176 59.86 24.49 -28.99
N GLY A 1177 59.15 24.08 -27.93
CA GLY A 1177 59.58 24.34 -26.55
C GLY A 1177 58.58 23.85 -25.49
N ILE A 1178 59.06 23.74 -24.25
CA ILE A 1178 58.32 23.16 -23.11
C ILE A 1178 57.33 24.17 -22.47
N TYR A 1179 57.57 25.46 -22.70
CA TYR A 1179 56.79 26.59 -22.18
C TYR A 1179 56.15 27.38 -23.33
N ASP A 1180 55.08 28.11 -23.02
CA ASP A 1180 54.37 28.97 -23.97
C ASP A 1180 55.23 30.22 -24.23
N VAL A 1181 55.83 30.32 -25.42
CA VAL A 1181 56.61 31.51 -25.82
C VAL A 1181 55.62 32.51 -26.44
N GLY A 1182 55.32 33.59 -25.71
CA GLY A 1182 54.42 34.65 -26.15
C GLY A 1182 55.13 35.75 -26.97
N PRO A 1183 54.41 36.60 -27.73
CA PRO A 1183 55.00 37.54 -28.69
C PRO A 1183 55.59 38.85 -28.11
N ASP A 1184 55.62 39.06 -26.79
CA ASP A 1184 55.89 40.38 -26.20
C ASP A 1184 57.20 40.51 -25.41
N ASP A 1185 58.19 39.63 -25.63
CA ASP A 1185 59.55 39.78 -25.07
C ASP A 1185 60.55 40.35 -26.10
N GLU A 1186 60.17 41.44 -26.77
CA GLU A 1186 61.13 42.42 -27.33
C GLU A 1186 60.81 43.82 -26.77
N LEU A 1187 61.32 44.14 -25.57
CA LEU A 1187 61.91 45.44 -25.20
C LEU A 1187 62.27 45.48 -23.71
N ALA A 1188 63.54 45.17 -23.41
CA ALA A 1188 64.47 45.93 -22.58
C ALA A 1188 65.42 45.00 -21.82
N THR A 1189 66.67 44.96 -22.33
CA THR A 1189 67.98 44.81 -21.64
C THR A 1189 68.02 44.26 -20.22
#